data_AF-D1CIU0-F1
#
_entry.id   AF-D1CIU0-F1
#
_cell.length_a   1.000
_cell.length_b   1.000
_cell.length_c   1.000
_cell.angle_alpha   90.00
_cell.angle_beta   90.00
_cell.angle_gamma   90.00
#
_symmetry.space_group_name_H-M   'P 1'
#
loop_
_entity.id
_entity.type
_entity.pdbx_description
1 polymer ?
#
loop_
_entity_poly.entity_id
_entity_poly.type
_entity_poly.pdbx_seq_one_letter_code
_entity_poly.pdbx_strand_id
1 'polypeptide(L)'
;MRRYICAFLAVILLLWPVATRHATVQSADGDAVSVQSMRLTATYNSIGVEVKFSGDNNGNSTAEVYYRRAGSDAWLRALPLWRTAASSGSAFYGSVVLLEPGTGYQVKVDVADPDGVLGTDPLVDSVTTSPDNVRPASELSPSYFVRADGNDANDGRSRSTAWRTLSKAFASAPAGAVVEVGPGTYPTPSLTRSQPITLVAQYPAVDDSGQPINAGQRTAISAQAVALPAGSAGPWQSAPWKEVSLTGPVTGKTFKVWKWAGAPVSGADYLAIAQRPGDVPFLVAYWSKKSGTYNGYSMSTPEGWAEVLYQNLSYNYGFTSFGDDVYLRLPGDANPNNYWAWLGTTTLTFSGPDIRLSGFELRIPEVKFFTDAARNGVFDHNLVLGGQLRYQGEQGTPSQYPQDHTVQYNRFEVKGLWGQDAVPWNFIKGVLKMPFGSAWGRVGEVMEITAIWGRGGAQRLVVRHNVIDGYFNGVGDYNADYDRYGMQDTDIHDNLVRHISDDAFEPEQSVINWRIWNNRVEYASVALSTGPVNYGPIYLFRNQVWQLGNDGVGADNSGSKGVGVTGFKYSGEDSVPSRVWVVNNTFWTSRPDANGGAQFAGGGSSPERFWLRNNIFRTTRYAWSAPCLSAWNEDYDHFATTDTSRGVAFCGTRYTTNLSAYRSATGADHTNVAGNFVTASVVDDALVDPYAGDLALRQGAPFIDAGVVVPNITERYSGDAPDLGAVEYGSGGDAPPVPSPTPTQEPSPSPTATPTPTSSPTPSPDGSRTMPAGSVSIEGGAQYTSSPTVSVALADTGAAVVRLSNSPETIGGVLVAGKTVSYAPTVTWSLVDSAYGGASGDGVHKVYAQWGDGNGHWSSVASDDILLDTTSPSGSVTIAPDGTSDGADYVNSRSVKLAISASDPSPASGVKLMRFSNDGSSWSSWEPYASTKSWTLSSKNGTKTVYAQFRDAAGNVSASARDSVMLDTSAPKVRGHVGALFTGTTVRLNTASGQTDYSVMGKLSVVFQDDASGVAHFSVARKVGRGAYVTLSQARVRGLKIPLVLSDRLALVPGKTYRFRVIVRDRAGNTTTKYLGPITCTAFQESSWRVGIRGSSEINRDRRAYALRLKNVRSEGAGIRFVFSGRKVAWVATRGPSYGTARVFLDGAQVGRVNLRSERTARRYIVFARSVTPGRQHVLEVRPLPGRSLRANVDAFVVYR
;
A
#
# COMPACT_ATOMS: atom_id res chain seq x y z
N MET A 1 16.93 -48.93 -63.66
CA MET A 1 16.32 -49.16 -65.00
C MET A 1 14.79 -49.08 -64.88
N ARG A 2 14.03 -49.37 -65.95
CA ARG A 2 12.55 -49.42 -66.09
C ARG A 2 11.85 -50.00 -64.82
N ARG A 3 10.73 -49.45 -64.29
CA ARG A 3 9.32 -49.45 -64.78
C ARG A 3 8.83 -50.90 -65.11
N TYR A 4 7.68 -51.44 -64.69
CA TYR A 4 6.31 -50.87 -64.54
C TYR A 4 5.31 -51.77 -63.74
N ILE A 5 4.21 -51.16 -63.23
CA ILE A 5 2.77 -51.60 -63.23
C ILE A 5 2.24 -52.71 -62.27
N CYS A 6 0.96 -52.56 -61.93
CA CYS A 6 0.11 -53.26 -60.95
C CYS A 6 -0.79 -54.36 -61.56
N ALA A 7 -1.45 -55.18 -60.72
CA ALA A 7 -2.88 -55.57 -60.89
C ALA A 7 -3.47 -56.34 -59.68
N PHE A 8 -4.81 -56.34 -59.62
CA PHE A 8 -5.74 -57.11 -58.77
C PHE A 8 -6.79 -57.76 -59.70
N LEU A 9 -7.73 -58.69 -59.38
CA LEU A 9 -8.31 -59.38 -58.20
C LEU A 9 -8.95 -60.70 -58.81
N ALA A 10 -9.55 -61.71 -58.17
CA ALA A 10 -9.97 -62.10 -56.81
C ALA A 10 -10.19 -63.63 -56.76
N VAL A 11 -10.53 -64.22 -55.59
CA VAL A 11 -11.58 -65.26 -55.38
C VAL A 11 -11.73 -65.55 -53.87
N ILE A 12 -12.92 -65.97 -53.42
CA ILE A 12 -13.36 -66.04 -52.00
C ILE A 12 -14.16 -67.35 -51.75
N LEU A 13 -14.46 -67.66 -50.47
CA LEU A 13 -15.40 -68.68 -49.92
C LEU A 13 -14.74 -70.04 -49.59
N LEU A 14 -15.03 -70.74 -48.48
CA LEU A 14 -15.91 -70.51 -47.30
C LEU A 14 -15.24 -71.18 -46.06
N LEU A 15 -15.46 -70.73 -44.81
CA LEU A 15 -16.56 -71.16 -43.92
C LEU A 15 -16.77 -70.20 -42.72
N TRP A 16 -17.89 -70.38 -42.01
CA TRP A 16 -18.43 -69.53 -40.92
C TRP A 16 -18.34 -70.21 -39.52
N PRO A 17 -18.71 -69.57 -38.38
CA PRO A 17 -19.56 -68.38 -38.21
C PRO A 17 -18.97 -67.23 -37.34
N VAL A 18 -19.75 -66.16 -37.19
CA VAL A 18 -19.41 -64.93 -36.46
C VAL A 18 -20.01 -64.89 -35.05
N ALA A 19 -19.22 -64.50 -34.05
CA ALA A 19 -19.69 -63.94 -32.78
C ALA A 19 -18.74 -62.82 -32.32
N THR A 20 -19.27 -61.80 -31.66
CA THR A 20 -18.55 -60.54 -31.38
C THR A 20 -17.42 -60.66 -30.36
N ARG A 21 -16.26 -60.06 -30.67
CA ARG A 21 -15.33 -59.53 -29.66
C ARG A 21 -15.33 -58.01 -29.73
N HIS A 22 -15.46 -57.34 -28.59
CA HIS A 22 -15.12 -55.93 -28.49
C HIS A 22 -13.61 -55.79 -28.68
N ALA A 23 -13.19 -55.07 -29.73
CA ALA A 23 -11.82 -54.59 -29.84
C ALA A 23 -11.72 -53.28 -29.07
N THR A 24 -11.25 -53.33 -27.82
CA THR A 24 -10.78 -52.14 -27.12
C THR A 24 -9.59 -51.57 -27.87
N VAL A 25 -9.75 -50.42 -28.51
CA VAL A 25 -8.65 -49.67 -29.11
C VAL A 25 -7.80 -49.12 -27.97
N GLN A 26 -6.72 -49.82 -27.66
CA GLN A 26 -5.70 -49.35 -26.72
C GLN A 26 -4.74 -48.46 -27.52
N SER A 27 -4.94 -47.15 -27.45
CA SER A 27 -4.11 -46.15 -28.15
C SER A 27 -2.69 -46.16 -27.60
N ALA A 28 -1.78 -46.80 -28.32
CA ALA A 28 -0.38 -46.95 -27.95
C ALA A 28 0.50 -45.89 -28.63
N ASP A 29 0.26 -44.62 -28.31
CA ASP A 29 1.26 -43.55 -28.36
C ASP A 29 0.99 -42.60 -27.20
N GLY A 30 2.02 -42.24 -26.44
CA GLY A 30 1.89 -41.41 -25.23
C GLY A 30 1.91 -39.90 -25.51
N ASP A 31 1.76 -39.53 -26.78
CA ASP A 31 2.04 -38.19 -27.30
C ASP A 31 0.81 -37.27 -27.26
N ALA A 32 -0.40 -37.82 -27.13
CA ALA A 32 -1.61 -37.06 -26.84
C ALA A 32 -1.68 -36.65 -25.35
N VAL A 33 -2.01 -35.39 -25.06
CA VAL A 33 -2.25 -34.89 -23.70
C VAL A 33 -3.49 -35.53 -23.07
N SER A 34 -3.33 -36.01 -21.84
CA SER A 34 -4.39 -36.57 -21.01
C SER A 34 -4.64 -35.65 -19.81
N VAL A 35 -5.72 -34.87 -19.92
CA VAL A 35 -6.19 -33.89 -18.95
C VAL A 35 -6.78 -34.59 -17.72
N GLN A 36 -6.34 -34.20 -16.52
CA GLN A 36 -6.71 -34.87 -15.27
C GLN A 36 -7.65 -34.05 -14.38
N SER A 37 -7.24 -32.84 -14.00
CA SER A 37 -8.00 -32.00 -13.05
C SER A 37 -7.57 -30.53 -13.11
N MET A 38 -8.52 -29.63 -12.87
CA MET A 38 -8.27 -28.21 -12.63
C MET A 38 -8.36 -27.89 -11.14
N ARG A 39 -7.52 -26.96 -10.66
CA ARG A 39 -7.61 -26.34 -9.34
C ARG A 39 -7.57 -24.82 -9.53
N LEU A 40 -8.54 -24.14 -8.94
CA LEU A 40 -8.59 -22.69 -8.85
C LEU A 40 -8.22 -22.22 -7.43
N THR A 41 -7.50 -21.12 -7.35
CA THR A 41 -7.08 -20.41 -6.13
C THR A 41 -7.33 -18.92 -6.33
N ALA A 42 -7.48 -18.11 -5.28
CA ALA A 42 -7.72 -16.68 -5.46
C ALA A 42 -7.14 -15.80 -4.35
N THR A 43 -6.80 -14.57 -4.72
CA THR A 43 -6.49 -13.43 -3.85
C THR A 43 -7.59 -12.36 -4.02
N TYR A 44 -7.36 -11.12 -3.61
CA TYR A 44 -8.31 -10.02 -3.84
C TYR A 44 -8.51 -9.70 -5.33
N ASN A 45 -7.45 -9.73 -6.14
CA ASN A 45 -7.48 -9.23 -7.52
C ASN A 45 -7.03 -10.26 -8.58
N SER A 46 -6.67 -11.47 -8.16
CA SER A 46 -6.16 -12.52 -9.04
C SER A 46 -6.81 -13.87 -8.74
N ILE A 47 -6.97 -14.68 -9.79
CA ILE A 47 -7.29 -16.12 -9.72
C ILE A 47 -6.07 -16.88 -10.24
N GLY A 48 -5.53 -17.79 -9.43
CA GLY A 48 -4.58 -18.80 -9.86
C GLY A 48 -5.26 -19.99 -10.50
N VAL A 49 -4.62 -20.55 -11.52
CA VAL A 49 -5.10 -21.70 -12.30
C VAL A 49 -3.98 -22.74 -12.38
N GLU A 50 -4.27 -23.97 -11.94
CA GLU A 50 -3.47 -25.17 -12.14
C GLU A 50 -4.32 -26.20 -12.91
N VAL A 51 -3.82 -26.74 -14.03
CA VAL A 51 -4.44 -27.89 -14.73
C VAL A 51 -3.44 -29.02 -14.84
N LYS A 52 -3.69 -30.15 -14.16
CA LYS A 52 -2.80 -31.33 -14.14
C LYS A 52 -3.03 -32.21 -15.36
N PHE A 53 -1.96 -32.76 -15.91
CA PHE A 53 -2.00 -33.63 -17.08
C PHE A 53 -0.96 -34.76 -17.04
N SER A 54 -1.12 -35.70 -17.97
CA SER A 54 -0.19 -36.81 -18.28
C SER A 54 -0.16 -37.04 -19.79
N GLY A 55 0.76 -37.86 -20.30
CA GLY A 55 1.01 -37.95 -21.75
C GLY A 55 1.75 -36.72 -22.26
N ASP A 56 1.62 -36.45 -23.57
CA ASP A 56 2.34 -35.38 -24.27
C ASP A 56 3.87 -35.46 -24.05
N ASN A 57 4.44 -36.56 -24.55
CA ASN A 57 5.88 -36.81 -24.55
C ASN A 57 6.66 -35.78 -25.39
N ASN A 58 6.09 -35.34 -26.51
CA ASN A 58 6.78 -34.50 -27.49
C ASN A 58 6.77 -33.00 -27.11
N GLY A 59 5.86 -32.58 -26.22
CA GLY A 59 5.86 -31.28 -25.56
C GLY A 59 5.14 -30.18 -26.30
N ASN A 60 4.23 -30.51 -27.23
CA ASN A 60 3.59 -29.57 -28.15
C ASN A 60 2.27 -28.96 -27.62
N SER A 61 1.69 -29.50 -26.56
CA SER A 61 0.35 -29.11 -26.09
C SER A 61 0.30 -27.71 -25.45
N THR A 62 -0.88 -27.11 -25.50
CA THR A 62 -1.17 -25.73 -25.07
C THR A 62 -2.48 -25.66 -24.30
N ALA A 63 -2.68 -24.62 -23.49
CA ALA A 63 -3.91 -24.40 -22.74
C ALA A 63 -4.29 -22.92 -22.68
N GLU A 64 -5.46 -22.58 -23.22
CA GLU A 64 -5.99 -21.22 -23.31
C GLU A 64 -6.98 -20.94 -22.18
N VAL A 65 -6.88 -19.76 -21.55
CA VAL A 65 -7.70 -19.39 -20.39
C VAL A 65 -8.78 -18.38 -20.77
N TYR A 66 -10.00 -18.67 -20.36
CA TYR A 66 -11.14 -17.78 -20.46
C TYR A 66 -11.77 -17.58 -19.09
N TYR A 67 -12.35 -16.41 -18.85
CA TYR A 67 -13.02 -16.10 -17.59
C TYR A 67 -14.26 -15.23 -17.82
N ARG A 68 -15.23 -15.32 -16.90
CA ARG A 68 -16.39 -14.42 -16.88
C ARG A 68 -16.89 -14.21 -15.46
N ARG A 69 -17.41 -13.01 -15.19
CA ARG A 69 -18.09 -12.69 -13.92
C ARG A 69 -19.32 -13.60 -13.77
N ALA A 70 -19.62 -14.08 -12.57
CA ALA A 70 -20.81 -14.87 -12.32
C ALA A 70 -22.08 -14.09 -12.75
N GLY A 71 -22.95 -14.73 -13.54
CA GLY A 71 -24.12 -14.09 -14.15
C GLY A 71 -23.85 -13.28 -15.43
N SER A 72 -22.62 -13.28 -15.95
CA SER A 72 -22.30 -12.78 -17.30
C SER A 72 -22.30 -13.92 -18.31
N ASP A 73 -22.87 -13.71 -19.49
CA ASP A 73 -22.80 -14.68 -20.60
C ASP A 73 -21.45 -14.65 -21.32
N ALA A 74 -20.91 -13.46 -21.57
CA ALA A 74 -19.69 -13.28 -22.35
C ALA A 74 -18.44 -13.77 -21.62
N TRP A 75 -17.63 -14.57 -22.32
CA TRP A 75 -16.28 -15.00 -21.91
C TRP A 75 -15.23 -13.98 -22.38
N LEU A 76 -14.37 -13.55 -21.46
CA LEU A 76 -13.13 -12.81 -21.73
C LEU A 76 -11.95 -13.79 -21.79
N ARG A 77 -10.85 -13.41 -22.44
CA ARG A 77 -9.62 -14.23 -22.53
C ARG A 77 -8.54 -13.68 -21.59
N ALA A 78 -7.74 -14.55 -21.00
CA ALA A 78 -6.53 -14.18 -20.26
C ALA A 78 -5.28 -14.66 -20.99
N LEU A 79 -4.10 -14.48 -20.40
CA LEU A 79 -2.87 -15.09 -20.93
C LEU A 79 -2.97 -16.62 -20.86
N PRO A 80 -2.45 -17.35 -21.86
CA PRO A 80 -2.47 -18.81 -21.85
C PRO A 80 -1.63 -19.37 -20.71
N LEU A 81 -1.98 -20.57 -20.25
CA LEU A 81 -1.24 -21.24 -19.18
C LEU A 81 0.14 -21.69 -19.67
N TRP A 82 1.10 -21.68 -18.77
CA TRP A 82 2.45 -22.16 -19.00
C TRP A 82 2.56 -23.66 -18.76
N ARG A 83 2.87 -24.41 -19.82
CA ARG A 83 3.11 -25.86 -19.77
C ARG A 83 4.38 -26.17 -18.97
N THR A 84 4.23 -26.94 -17.90
CA THR A 84 5.31 -27.36 -17.00
C THR A 84 5.31 -28.88 -16.89
N ALA A 85 6.38 -29.53 -17.36
CA ALA A 85 6.59 -30.98 -17.22
C ALA A 85 7.74 -31.23 -16.24
N ALA A 86 7.46 -31.93 -15.15
CA ALA A 86 8.40 -32.14 -14.04
C ALA A 86 8.28 -33.57 -13.48
N SER A 87 9.32 -34.06 -12.81
CA SER A 87 9.28 -35.33 -12.07
C SER A 87 8.28 -35.32 -10.91
N SER A 88 7.90 -34.14 -10.42
CA SER A 88 6.82 -33.90 -9.46
C SER A 88 5.42 -33.86 -10.10
N GLY A 89 5.29 -34.29 -11.37
CA GLY A 89 4.04 -34.35 -12.14
C GLY A 89 3.82 -33.13 -13.05
N SER A 90 3.26 -33.36 -14.25
CA SER A 90 3.03 -32.29 -15.22
C SER A 90 1.78 -31.46 -14.91
N ALA A 91 1.85 -30.16 -15.18
CA ALA A 91 0.72 -29.23 -15.05
C ALA A 91 0.89 -28.01 -15.97
N PHE A 92 -0.23 -27.36 -16.28
CA PHE A 92 -0.27 -26.01 -16.82
C PHE A 92 -0.55 -25.01 -15.70
N TYR A 93 0.21 -23.91 -15.63
CA TYR A 93 0.05 -22.86 -14.62
C TYR A 93 -0.19 -21.48 -15.20
N GLY A 94 -1.06 -20.70 -14.57
CA GLY A 94 -1.23 -19.30 -14.92
C GLY A 94 -2.24 -18.59 -14.03
N SER A 95 -2.58 -17.36 -14.38
CA SER A 95 -3.51 -16.54 -13.62
C SER A 95 -4.35 -15.62 -14.49
N VAL A 96 -5.56 -15.35 -14.00
CA VAL A 96 -6.38 -14.21 -14.41
C VAL A 96 -6.16 -13.11 -13.36
N VAL A 97 -5.90 -11.88 -13.79
CA VAL A 97 -5.52 -10.75 -12.91
C VAL A 97 -6.44 -9.53 -13.09
N LEU A 98 -6.23 -8.48 -12.29
CA LEU A 98 -6.99 -7.22 -12.33
C LEU A 98 -8.52 -7.39 -12.15
N LEU A 99 -8.91 -8.39 -11.35
CA LEU A 99 -10.30 -8.73 -11.04
C LEU A 99 -10.88 -7.87 -9.90
N GLU A 100 -12.20 -7.89 -9.78
CA GLU A 100 -12.94 -7.28 -8.66
C GLU A 100 -12.80 -8.16 -7.40
N PRO A 101 -12.49 -7.61 -6.21
CA PRO A 101 -12.51 -8.38 -4.96
C PRO A 101 -13.91 -8.87 -4.58
N GLY A 102 -13.98 -9.93 -3.76
CA GLY A 102 -15.23 -10.48 -3.22
C GLY A 102 -16.23 -10.96 -4.28
N THR A 103 -15.78 -11.23 -5.50
CA THR A 103 -16.62 -11.39 -6.68
C THR A 103 -16.50 -12.80 -7.26
N GLY A 104 -17.65 -13.42 -7.53
CA GLY A 104 -17.71 -14.73 -8.17
C GLY A 104 -17.35 -14.66 -9.66
N TYR A 105 -16.53 -15.60 -10.10
CA TYR A 105 -16.11 -15.80 -11.49
C TYR A 105 -16.26 -17.26 -11.88
N GLN A 106 -16.48 -17.51 -13.17
CA GLN A 106 -16.25 -18.81 -13.79
C GLN A 106 -14.97 -18.73 -14.61
N VAL A 107 -14.16 -19.78 -14.56
CA VAL A 107 -12.95 -19.95 -15.38
C VAL A 107 -13.16 -21.16 -16.28
N LYS A 108 -12.79 -21.03 -17.54
CA LYS A 108 -12.77 -22.09 -18.54
C LYS A 108 -11.35 -22.23 -19.08
N VAL A 109 -10.85 -23.45 -19.18
CA VAL A 109 -9.58 -23.76 -19.84
C VAL A 109 -9.85 -24.69 -21.02
N ASP A 110 -9.39 -24.29 -22.19
CA ASP A 110 -9.43 -25.08 -23.42
C ASP A 110 -8.02 -25.61 -23.68
N VAL A 111 -7.83 -26.92 -23.60
CA VAL A 111 -6.55 -27.58 -23.88
C VAL A 111 -6.51 -27.99 -25.36
N ALA A 112 -5.37 -27.75 -26.02
CA ALA A 112 -5.19 -28.06 -27.44
C ALA A 112 -3.83 -28.72 -27.69
N ASP A 113 -3.88 -29.82 -28.44
CA ASP A 113 -2.77 -30.73 -28.71
C ASP A 113 -2.94 -31.27 -30.16
N PRO A 114 -1.93 -31.14 -31.04
CA PRO A 114 -1.93 -31.69 -32.41
C PRO A 114 -2.11 -33.20 -32.52
N ASP A 115 -1.65 -33.98 -31.54
CA ASP A 115 -1.71 -35.44 -31.51
C ASP A 115 -2.98 -35.94 -30.80
N GLY A 116 -3.59 -35.10 -29.95
CA GLY A 116 -4.97 -35.21 -29.49
C GLY A 116 -5.17 -34.91 -28.01
N VAL A 117 -6.40 -34.62 -27.61
CA VAL A 117 -6.77 -34.33 -26.21
C VAL A 117 -7.63 -35.46 -25.66
N LEU A 118 -7.20 -36.03 -24.53
CA LEU A 118 -7.89 -37.08 -23.78
C LEU A 118 -8.34 -36.53 -22.41
N GLY A 119 -9.48 -36.99 -21.91
CA GLY A 119 -10.06 -36.56 -20.63
C GLY A 119 -11.31 -35.71 -20.82
N THR A 120 -11.55 -34.77 -19.88
CA THR A 120 -12.64 -33.79 -19.99
C THR A 120 -12.07 -32.45 -20.43
N ASP A 121 -12.46 -31.98 -21.61
CA ASP A 121 -12.13 -30.68 -22.17
C ASP A 121 -13.39 -30.08 -22.84
N PRO A 122 -13.64 -28.76 -22.75
CA PRO A 122 -12.92 -27.79 -21.92
C PRO A 122 -13.25 -27.94 -20.43
N LEU A 123 -12.27 -27.64 -19.57
CA LEU A 123 -12.49 -27.62 -18.12
C LEU A 123 -13.23 -26.34 -17.74
N VAL A 124 -14.26 -26.43 -16.90
CA VAL A 124 -14.99 -25.26 -16.37
C VAL A 124 -15.20 -25.42 -14.86
N ASP A 125 -14.81 -24.41 -14.08
CA ASP A 125 -15.05 -24.36 -12.64
C ASP A 125 -15.34 -22.90 -12.19
N SER A 126 -15.80 -22.71 -10.95
CA SER A 126 -16.20 -21.42 -10.39
C SER A 126 -15.45 -21.09 -9.10
N VAL A 127 -14.95 -19.87 -8.98
CA VAL A 127 -14.19 -19.40 -7.82
C VAL A 127 -14.61 -17.97 -7.47
N THR A 128 -14.47 -17.58 -6.19
CA THR A 128 -14.74 -16.21 -5.74
C THR A 128 -13.42 -15.59 -5.30
N THR A 129 -13.11 -14.39 -5.79
CA THR A 129 -11.95 -13.61 -5.30
C THR A 129 -12.15 -13.24 -3.84
N SER A 130 -11.07 -13.17 -3.08
CA SER A 130 -11.14 -12.80 -1.66
C SER A 130 -11.77 -11.41 -1.50
N PRO A 131 -12.65 -11.19 -0.50
CA PRO A 131 -13.23 -9.88 -0.26
C PRO A 131 -12.19 -8.95 0.38
N ASP A 132 -11.95 -7.79 -0.22
CA ASP A 132 -11.10 -6.76 0.37
C ASP A 132 -11.83 -6.05 1.51
N ASN A 133 -11.76 -6.64 2.70
CA ASN A 133 -12.53 -6.24 3.88
C ASN A 133 -11.66 -5.94 5.11
N VAL A 134 -10.36 -5.66 4.90
CA VAL A 134 -9.40 -5.37 5.97
C VAL A 134 -9.73 -4.04 6.65
N ARG A 135 -10.55 -4.10 7.70
CA ARG A 135 -11.05 -2.90 8.41
C ARG A 135 -9.91 -2.02 8.94
N PRO A 136 -10.07 -0.68 8.90
CA PRO A 136 -9.18 0.24 9.63
C PRO A 136 -9.02 -0.18 11.09
N ALA A 137 -7.79 -0.12 11.62
CA ALA A 137 -7.53 -0.52 13.01
C ALA A 137 -8.31 0.32 14.04
N SER A 138 -8.65 1.57 13.67
CA SER A 138 -9.50 2.50 14.43
C SER A 138 -10.97 2.09 14.55
N GLU A 139 -11.45 1.14 13.76
CA GLU A 139 -12.81 0.59 13.86
C GLU A 139 -12.88 -0.64 14.78
N LEU A 140 -11.74 -1.19 15.18
CA LEU A 140 -11.67 -2.34 16.07
C LEU A 140 -11.88 -1.89 17.51
N SER A 141 -12.86 -2.49 18.20
CA SER A 141 -13.12 -2.23 19.61
C SER A 141 -12.19 -3.08 20.49
N PRO A 142 -11.29 -2.49 21.29
CA PRO A 142 -10.36 -3.29 22.12
C PRO A 142 -11.08 -4.02 23.25
N SER A 143 -10.79 -5.31 23.36
CA SER A 143 -11.27 -6.20 24.43
C SER A 143 -10.29 -6.33 25.60
N TYR A 144 -9.01 -6.08 25.36
CA TYR A 144 -7.93 -6.15 26.34
C TYR A 144 -6.90 -5.03 26.10
N PHE A 145 -6.09 -4.73 27.13
CA PHE A 145 -5.15 -3.61 27.13
C PHE A 145 -3.78 -4.03 27.70
N VAL A 146 -2.71 -3.53 27.09
CA VAL A 146 -1.32 -3.65 27.57
C VAL A 146 -0.72 -2.25 27.74
N ARG A 147 -0.02 -2.00 28.85
CA ARG A 147 0.55 -0.70 29.22
C ARG A 147 1.89 -0.84 29.95
N ALA A 148 2.85 0.04 29.69
CA ALA A 148 4.19 -0.03 30.29
C ALA A 148 4.19 0.12 31.82
N ASP A 149 3.20 0.86 32.35
CA ASP A 149 2.86 1.06 33.76
C ASP A 149 1.80 0.07 34.30
N GLY A 150 1.34 -0.88 33.46
CA GLY A 150 0.41 -1.94 33.85
C GLY A 150 1.02 -3.03 34.74
N ASN A 151 0.22 -4.04 35.06
CA ASN A 151 0.65 -5.19 35.89
C ASN A 151 0.12 -6.51 35.31
N ASP A 152 0.98 -7.51 35.16
CA ASP A 152 0.62 -8.83 34.61
C ASP A 152 -0.23 -9.70 35.56
N ALA A 153 -0.41 -9.25 36.82
CA ALA A 153 -1.41 -9.79 37.74
C ALA A 153 -2.85 -9.26 37.47
N ASN A 154 -3.00 -8.21 36.66
CA ASN A 154 -4.31 -7.64 36.34
C ASN A 154 -5.13 -8.53 35.36
N ASP A 155 -6.41 -8.21 35.19
CA ASP A 155 -7.32 -8.93 34.30
C ASP A 155 -7.22 -8.51 32.82
N GLY A 156 -6.58 -7.38 32.54
CA GLY A 156 -6.35 -6.84 31.20
C GLY A 156 -7.54 -6.11 30.57
N ARG A 157 -8.73 -6.06 31.19
CA ARG A 157 -9.99 -5.64 30.53
C ARG A 157 -10.21 -4.13 30.41
N SER A 158 -9.37 -3.32 31.03
CA SER A 158 -9.44 -1.86 30.95
C SER A 158 -8.05 -1.24 30.88
N ARG A 159 -7.93 0.02 30.44
CA ARG A 159 -6.65 0.74 30.46
C ARG A 159 -6.06 0.87 31.88
N SER A 160 -6.91 0.93 32.92
CA SER A 160 -6.52 0.96 34.33
C SER A 160 -6.20 -0.43 34.93
N THR A 161 -6.73 -1.50 34.34
CA THR A 161 -6.42 -2.90 34.69
C THR A 161 -5.57 -3.58 33.61
N ALA A 162 -4.78 -2.80 32.88
CA ALA A 162 -3.98 -3.30 31.77
C ALA A 162 -2.88 -4.27 32.24
N TRP A 163 -2.54 -5.24 31.39
CA TRP A 163 -1.34 -6.05 31.55
C TRP A 163 -0.09 -5.21 31.30
N ARG A 164 1.07 -5.66 31.79
CA ARG A 164 2.35 -4.98 31.61
C ARG A 164 3.08 -5.43 30.34
N THR A 165 3.02 -6.72 30.00
CA THR A 165 3.87 -7.30 28.95
C THR A 165 3.08 -7.89 27.78
N LEU A 166 3.73 -7.90 26.60
CA LEU A 166 3.26 -8.64 25.44
C LEU A 166 3.27 -10.15 25.69
N SER A 167 4.23 -10.67 26.48
CA SER A 167 4.27 -12.09 26.88
C SER A 167 3.00 -12.50 27.64
N LYS A 168 2.52 -11.65 28.55
CA LYS A 168 1.24 -11.86 29.25
C LYS A 168 0.06 -11.87 28.29
N ALA A 169 0.01 -10.95 27.33
CA ALA A 169 -1.04 -10.94 26.31
C ALA A 169 -1.01 -12.20 25.42
N PHE A 170 0.17 -12.63 24.97
CA PHE A 170 0.35 -13.83 24.15
C PHE A 170 -0.17 -15.09 24.86
N ALA A 171 0.09 -15.21 26.16
CA ALA A 171 -0.32 -16.35 26.98
C ALA A 171 -1.78 -16.28 27.50
N SER A 172 -2.31 -15.09 27.79
CA SER A 172 -3.59 -14.91 28.51
C SER A 172 -4.73 -14.33 27.68
N ALA A 173 -4.48 -13.77 26.49
CA ALA A 173 -5.56 -13.27 25.64
C ALA A 173 -6.31 -14.44 24.97
N PRO A 174 -7.67 -14.48 25.05
CA PRO A 174 -8.45 -15.52 24.39
C PRO A 174 -8.32 -15.45 22.86
N ALA A 175 -8.75 -16.50 22.17
CA ALA A 175 -8.79 -16.50 20.71
C ALA A 175 -9.72 -15.37 20.21
N GLY A 176 -9.23 -14.58 19.26
CA GLY A 176 -9.97 -13.48 18.64
C GLY A 176 -9.92 -12.16 19.41
N ALA A 177 -9.17 -12.10 20.52
CA ALA A 177 -9.03 -10.88 21.31
C ALA A 177 -8.40 -9.73 20.50
N VAL A 178 -9.05 -8.56 20.51
CA VAL A 178 -8.43 -7.28 20.14
C VAL A 178 -7.73 -6.71 21.37
N VAL A 179 -6.43 -6.47 21.27
CA VAL A 179 -5.56 -6.00 22.36
C VAL A 179 -4.95 -4.64 21.98
N GLU A 180 -5.35 -3.58 22.68
CA GLU A 180 -4.78 -2.24 22.49
C GLU A 180 -3.54 -2.06 23.39
N VAL A 181 -2.38 -1.97 22.76
CA VAL A 181 -1.09 -1.73 23.41
C VAL A 181 -0.81 -0.22 23.42
N GLY A 182 -0.56 0.36 24.60
CA GLY A 182 -0.33 1.80 24.74
C GLY A 182 1.09 2.24 24.38
N PRO A 183 1.36 3.56 24.37
CA PRO A 183 2.70 4.11 24.14
C PRO A 183 3.77 3.51 25.06
N GLY A 184 5.00 3.39 24.56
CA GLY A 184 6.14 2.87 25.33
C GLY A 184 6.91 1.77 24.59
N THR A 185 7.97 1.26 25.23
CA THR A 185 8.82 0.19 24.69
C THR A 185 8.54 -1.12 25.42
N TYR A 186 8.26 -2.17 24.66
CA TYR A 186 7.95 -3.51 25.15
C TYR A 186 8.98 -4.50 24.58
N PRO A 187 9.57 -5.39 25.40
CA PRO A 187 10.42 -6.47 24.89
C PRO A 187 9.65 -7.42 23.98
N THR A 188 10.34 -8.03 23.01
CA THR A 188 9.79 -9.14 22.21
C THR A 188 9.30 -10.27 23.13
N PRO A 189 8.06 -10.75 23.02
CA PRO A 189 7.62 -11.97 23.71
C PRO A 189 8.41 -13.18 23.21
N SER A 190 8.85 -14.03 24.14
CA SER A 190 9.54 -15.30 23.84
C SER A 190 8.61 -16.46 23.48
N LEU A 191 7.29 -16.22 23.50
CA LEU A 191 6.24 -17.19 23.20
C LEU A 191 5.82 -17.08 21.74
N THR A 192 5.67 -18.23 21.06
CA THR A 192 4.96 -18.28 19.77
C THR A 192 3.45 -18.23 20.01
N ARG A 193 2.72 -17.39 19.28
CA ARG A 193 1.25 -17.33 19.35
C ARG A 193 0.63 -18.18 18.24
N SER A 194 -0.07 -19.25 18.64
CA SER A 194 -0.75 -20.21 17.76
C SER A 194 -2.29 -20.08 17.72
N GLN A 195 -2.84 -19.03 18.32
CA GLN A 195 -4.28 -18.77 18.41
C GLN A 195 -4.60 -17.35 17.90
N PRO A 196 -5.78 -17.09 17.31
CA PRO A 196 -6.17 -15.77 16.82
C PRO A 196 -5.96 -14.64 17.83
N ILE A 197 -5.41 -13.53 17.38
CA ILE A 197 -5.22 -12.30 18.17
C ILE A 197 -5.05 -11.10 17.25
N THR A 198 -5.63 -9.96 17.61
CA THR A 198 -5.38 -8.69 16.93
C THR A 198 -4.68 -7.73 17.89
N LEU A 199 -3.39 -7.52 17.66
CA LEU A 199 -2.57 -6.56 18.39
C LEU A 199 -2.64 -5.22 17.66
N VAL A 200 -3.02 -4.16 18.38
CA VAL A 200 -3.14 -2.80 17.83
C VAL A 200 -2.41 -1.81 18.73
N ALA A 201 -1.51 -1.01 18.16
CA ALA A 201 -0.93 0.13 18.86
C ALA A 201 -1.99 1.23 19.05
N GLN A 202 -2.08 1.83 20.25
CA GLN A 202 -3.04 2.91 20.56
C GLN A 202 -2.92 4.11 19.60
N TYR A 203 -1.73 4.32 19.04
CA TYR A 203 -1.49 5.28 17.97
C TYR A 203 -0.64 4.58 16.89
N PRO A 204 -1.04 4.59 15.60
CA PRO A 204 -0.30 3.92 14.54
C PRO A 204 1.05 4.61 14.28
N ALA A 205 2.06 3.82 13.90
CA ALA A 205 3.41 4.31 13.66
C ALA A 205 3.57 5.01 12.29
N VAL A 206 2.80 4.59 11.28
CA VAL A 206 2.69 5.26 9.97
C VAL A 206 1.24 5.53 9.57
N ASP A 207 1.03 6.43 8.61
CA ASP A 207 -0.25 6.62 7.90
C ASP A 207 -0.36 5.73 6.64
N ASP A 208 -1.52 5.79 5.97
CA ASP A 208 -1.87 5.11 4.72
C ASP A 208 -0.90 5.41 3.55
N SER A 209 -0.03 6.42 3.66
CA SER A 209 1.03 6.74 2.69
C SER A 209 2.43 6.27 3.15
N GLY A 210 2.47 5.44 4.19
CA GLY A 210 3.68 4.94 4.81
C GLY A 210 4.54 6.03 5.47
N GLN A 211 3.99 7.20 5.80
CA GLN A 211 4.77 8.25 6.45
C GLN A 211 4.79 8.08 7.98
N PRO A 212 5.97 8.13 8.64
CA PRO A 212 6.07 8.03 10.10
C PRO A 212 5.35 9.17 10.84
N ILE A 213 4.32 8.82 11.61
CA ILE A 213 3.50 9.74 12.43
C ILE A 213 3.64 9.42 13.92
N ASN A 214 2.95 10.17 14.78
CA ASN A 214 2.83 9.93 16.24
C ASN A 214 4.16 9.76 17.01
N ALA A 215 5.24 10.40 16.54
CA ALA A 215 6.56 10.32 17.17
C ALA A 215 6.50 10.73 18.66
N GLY A 216 7.09 9.92 19.53
CA GLY A 216 6.98 10.07 20.99
C GLY A 216 5.72 9.45 21.62
N GLN A 217 4.70 9.11 20.84
CA GLN A 217 3.48 8.41 21.28
C GLN A 217 3.37 6.97 20.75
N ARG A 218 4.36 6.49 19.98
CA ARG A 218 4.36 5.14 19.40
C ARG A 218 4.46 4.04 20.44
N THR A 219 3.94 2.88 20.07
CA THR A 219 4.19 1.61 20.74
C THR A 219 5.34 0.91 20.02
N ALA A 220 6.47 0.70 20.72
CA ALA A 220 7.65 0.07 20.16
C ALA A 220 7.83 -1.37 20.69
N ILE A 221 7.98 -2.35 19.81
CA ILE A 221 8.49 -3.69 20.16
C ILE A 221 10.00 -3.68 19.92
N SER A 222 10.78 -4.09 20.93
CA SER A 222 12.24 -3.93 20.97
C SER A 222 12.97 -5.25 21.25
N ALA A 223 14.15 -5.38 20.65
CA ALA A 223 15.15 -6.39 20.97
C ALA A 223 15.49 -6.42 22.47
N GLN A 224 16.00 -7.57 22.94
CA GLN A 224 16.12 -7.90 24.38
C GLN A 224 16.96 -6.90 25.19
N ALA A 225 18.04 -6.36 24.62
CA ALA A 225 18.91 -5.42 25.30
C ALA A 225 18.97 -4.07 24.56
N VAL A 226 18.94 -3.00 25.36
CA VAL A 226 19.13 -1.62 24.88
C VAL A 226 20.23 -0.98 25.72
N ALA A 227 21.19 -0.35 25.05
CA ALA A 227 22.18 0.53 25.65
C ALA A 227 21.87 2.00 25.31
N LEU A 228 22.05 2.89 26.28
CA LEU A 228 21.78 4.32 26.15
C LEU A 228 23.07 5.14 25.96
N PRO A 229 23.02 6.33 25.33
CA PRO A 229 24.12 7.27 25.35
C PRO A 229 24.52 7.68 26.78
N ALA A 230 25.80 8.00 26.98
CA ALA A 230 26.35 8.35 28.29
C ALA A 230 25.60 9.53 28.94
N GLY A 231 25.17 9.35 30.19
CA GLY A 231 24.41 10.36 30.94
C GLY A 231 22.89 10.37 30.66
N SER A 232 22.39 9.47 29.81
CA SER A 232 20.94 9.32 29.60
C SER A 232 20.27 8.62 30.78
N ALA A 233 19.18 9.18 31.28
CA ALA A 233 18.31 8.51 32.24
C ALA A 233 17.32 7.55 31.54
N GLY A 234 17.06 6.39 32.14
CA GLY A 234 16.09 5.42 31.64
C GLY A 234 16.18 4.07 32.38
N PRO A 235 15.30 3.11 32.05
CA PRO A 235 15.30 1.75 32.64
C PRO A 235 16.33 0.81 32.00
N TRP A 236 17.17 1.31 31.10
CA TRP A 236 18.12 0.55 30.27
C TRP A 236 19.58 0.86 30.67
N GLN A 237 20.55 0.07 30.22
CA GLN A 237 21.95 0.25 30.63
C GLN A 237 22.58 1.48 29.95
N SER A 238 22.96 2.49 30.73
CA SER A 238 23.67 3.68 30.22
C SER A 238 25.14 3.36 29.92
N ALA A 239 25.58 3.58 28.68
CA ALA A 239 26.98 3.56 28.24
C ALA A 239 27.83 2.39 28.78
N PRO A 240 27.46 1.13 28.52
CA PRO A 240 28.19 -0.04 29.02
C PRO A 240 29.50 -0.33 28.26
N TRP A 241 29.77 0.36 27.15
CA TRP A 241 30.89 0.06 26.26
C TRP A 241 32.20 0.68 26.75
N LYS A 242 33.22 -0.16 26.95
CA LYS A 242 34.59 0.27 27.29
C LYS A 242 35.53 0.02 26.11
N GLU A 243 36.40 0.96 25.81
CA GLU A 243 37.48 0.72 24.83
C GLU A 243 38.46 -0.30 25.42
N VAL A 244 38.85 -1.30 24.62
CA VAL A 244 39.83 -2.32 24.98
C VAL A 244 40.88 -2.47 23.88
N SER A 245 42.12 -2.72 24.31
CA SER A 245 43.25 -3.01 23.44
C SER A 245 43.48 -4.52 23.35
N LEU A 246 43.44 -5.07 22.13
CA LEU A 246 43.62 -6.49 21.86
C LEU A 246 44.83 -6.70 20.94
N THR A 247 45.73 -7.63 21.27
CA THR A 247 46.93 -7.90 20.48
C THR A 247 46.71 -9.08 19.55
N GLY A 248 46.73 -8.83 18.24
CA GLY A 248 46.43 -9.82 17.21
C GLY A 248 47.44 -10.98 17.17
N PRO A 249 46.97 -12.24 17.14
CA PRO A 249 47.84 -13.42 17.25
C PRO A 249 48.75 -13.66 16.03
N VAL A 250 48.46 -13.08 14.86
CA VAL A 250 49.26 -13.29 13.63
C VAL A 250 50.32 -12.21 13.45
N THR A 251 49.98 -10.94 13.67
CA THR A 251 50.87 -9.80 13.40
C THR A 251 51.51 -9.20 14.64
N GLY A 252 51.07 -9.57 15.85
CA GLY A 252 51.51 -8.99 17.11
C GLY A 252 51.13 -7.52 17.31
N LYS A 253 50.31 -6.94 16.42
CA LYS A 253 49.85 -5.56 16.50
C LYS A 253 48.69 -5.43 17.50
N THR A 254 48.63 -4.30 18.20
CA THR A 254 47.50 -3.98 19.08
C THR A 254 46.42 -3.20 18.33
N PHE A 255 45.18 -3.67 18.44
CA PHE A 255 43.97 -3.11 17.84
C PHE A 255 43.04 -2.60 18.93
N LYS A 256 42.32 -1.50 18.65
CA LYS A 256 41.31 -0.92 19.56
C LYS A 256 39.91 -1.31 19.12
N VAL A 257 39.10 -1.81 20.05
CA VAL A 257 37.67 -2.12 19.85
C VAL A 257 36.88 -1.77 21.11
N TRP A 258 35.56 -1.67 21.00
CA TRP A 258 34.67 -1.46 22.14
C TRP A 258 34.13 -2.79 22.67
N LYS A 259 34.04 -2.93 23.99
CA LYS A 259 33.53 -4.13 24.67
C LYS A 259 32.38 -3.76 25.63
N TRP A 260 31.24 -4.42 25.47
CA TRP A 260 30.23 -4.55 26.52
C TRP A 260 30.54 -5.85 27.26
N ALA A 261 31.05 -5.74 28.49
CA ALA A 261 31.40 -6.90 29.30
C ALA A 261 30.17 -7.41 30.05
N GLY A 262 29.88 -8.72 29.97
CA GLY A 262 28.67 -9.31 30.56
C GLY A 262 27.37 -8.69 30.04
N ALA A 263 27.20 -8.67 28.70
CA ALA A 263 26.00 -8.14 28.08
C ALA A 263 24.76 -9.00 28.40
N PRO A 264 23.54 -8.42 28.50
CA PRO A 264 22.32 -9.17 28.81
C PRO A 264 21.85 -10.16 27.71
N VAL A 265 22.60 -10.28 26.61
CA VAL A 265 22.31 -11.16 25.47
C VAL A 265 23.62 -11.80 25.02
N SER A 266 23.76 -13.10 25.25
CA SER A 266 24.81 -13.91 24.64
C SER A 266 24.43 -14.37 23.24
N GLY A 267 25.43 -14.58 22.38
CA GLY A 267 25.22 -15.07 21.01
C GLY A 267 24.54 -14.08 20.06
N ALA A 268 24.52 -12.78 20.37
CA ALA A 268 23.79 -11.75 19.61
C ALA A 268 24.13 -11.73 18.11
N ASP A 269 23.10 -11.78 17.27
CA ASP A 269 23.15 -11.74 15.80
C ASP A 269 22.64 -10.40 15.23
N TYR A 270 21.90 -9.63 16.03
CA TYR A 270 21.40 -8.30 15.69
C TYR A 270 22.02 -7.22 16.59
N LEU A 271 22.67 -6.21 15.98
CA LEU A 271 23.03 -4.94 16.61
C LEU A 271 22.74 -3.78 15.66
N ALA A 272 21.92 -2.83 16.10
CA ALA A 272 21.62 -1.62 15.35
C ALA A 272 21.76 -0.37 16.23
N ILE A 273 22.22 0.76 15.67
CA ILE A 273 22.48 2.00 16.42
C ILE A 273 21.76 3.22 15.84
N ALA A 274 21.44 4.20 16.67
CA ALA A 274 20.90 5.50 16.24
C ALA A 274 21.28 6.64 17.20
N GLN A 275 21.21 7.89 16.75
CA GLN A 275 21.46 9.05 17.63
C GLN A 275 20.32 9.26 18.64
N ARG A 276 19.07 8.94 18.27
CA ARG A 276 17.87 9.10 19.10
C ARG A 276 16.95 7.88 19.05
N PRO A 277 16.06 7.68 20.05
CA PRO A 277 15.14 6.54 20.10
C PRO A 277 14.17 6.41 18.93
N GLY A 278 13.86 7.52 18.25
CA GLY A 278 12.91 7.58 17.13
C GLY A 278 13.57 7.71 15.76
N ASP A 279 14.90 7.74 15.70
CA ASP A 279 15.62 7.79 14.43
C ASP A 279 15.63 6.40 13.77
N VAL A 280 15.70 6.39 12.44
CA VAL A 280 16.00 5.19 11.64
C VAL A 280 17.40 4.69 11.99
N PRO A 281 17.55 3.43 12.46
CA PRO A 281 18.83 2.91 12.91
C PRO A 281 19.72 2.50 11.75
N PHE A 282 21.02 2.63 11.98
CA PHE A 282 22.08 2.02 11.19
C PHE A 282 22.29 0.59 11.69
N LEU A 283 22.05 -0.40 10.83
CA LEU A 283 22.32 -1.80 11.14
C LEU A 283 23.83 -2.01 11.09
N VAL A 284 24.45 -2.30 12.23
CA VAL A 284 25.89 -2.56 12.31
C VAL A 284 26.12 -3.99 11.85
N ALA A 285 27.04 -4.19 10.91
CA ALA A 285 27.16 -5.51 10.31
C ALA A 285 27.62 -6.59 11.27
N TYR A 286 26.86 -7.69 11.29
CA TYR A 286 27.27 -8.95 11.86
C TYR A 286 28.35 -9.60 10.98
N TRP A 287 29.35 -10.22 11.62
CA TRP A 287 30.35 -11.03 10.95
C TRP A 287 30.13 -12.51 11.32
N SER A 288 29.69 -13.31 10.36
CA SER A 288 29.44 -14.76 10.50
C SER A 288 30.65 -15.46 11.09
N LYS A 289 30.50 -15.96 12.33
CA LYS A 289 31.59 -16.35 13.21
C LYS A 289 32.15 -17.71 12.84
N LYS A 290 32.96 -17.76 11.78
CA LYS A 290 33.59 -19.00 11.33
C LYS A 290 34.61 -19.54 12.33
N SER A 291 34.49 -20.84 12.59
CA SER A 291 35.47 -21.65 13.29
C SER A 291 36.70 -21.92 12.42
N GLY A 292 37.81 -22.29 13.07
CA GLY A 292 39.08 -22.58 12.40
C GLY A 292 39.95 -21.35 12.14
N THR A 293 40.91 -21.48 11.24
CA THR A 293 41.87 -20.43 10.87
C THR A 293 42.05 -20.35 9.34
N TYR A 294 42.45 -19.17 8.85
CA TYR A 294 42.77 -18.92 7.45
C TYR A 294 44.06 -18.13 7.35
N ASN A 295 45.13 -18.76 6.83
CA ASN A 295 46.49 -18.20 6.80
C ASN A 295 46.95 -17.65 8.18
N GLY A 296 46.60 -18.35 9.25
CA GLY A 296 46.87 -17.99 10.65
C GLY A 296 45.76 -17.17 11.32
N TYR A 297 45.00 -16.37 10.57
CA TYR A 297 43.94 -15.50 11.10
C TYR A 297 42.73 -16.32 11.58
N SER A 298 42.03 -15.88 12.63
CA SER A 298 40.85 -16.56 13.16
C SER A 298 39.82 -15.58 13.68
N MET A 299 38.54 -15.97 13.67
CA MET A 299 37.45 -15.24 14.35
C MET A 299 36.97 -15.97 15.63
N SER A 300 37.75 -16.97 16.07
CA SER A 300 37.41 -17.80 17.24
C SER A 300 37.74 -17.14 18.58
N THR A 301 38.57 -16.08 18.61
CA THR A 301 38.87 -15.26 19.80
C THR A 301 38.68 -13.76 19.52
N PRO A 302 38.50 -12.90 20.54
CA PRO A 302 38.37 -11.45 20.37
C PRO A 302 39.56 -10.82 19.64
N GLU A 303 40.78 -11.27 19.94
CA GLU A 303 42.03 -10.76 19.41
C GLU A 303 42.18 -11.08 17.92
N GLY A 304 41.86 -12.32 17.55
CA GLY A 304 41.83 -12.74 16.15
C GLY A 304 40.75 -12.00 15.35
N TRP A 305 39.53 -11.85 15.91
CA TRP A 305 38.46 -11.10 15.25
C TRP A 305 38.84 -9.63 15.04
N ALA A 306 39.42 -8.97 16.04
CA ALA A 306 39.88 -7.59 15.90
C ALA A 306 41.01 -7.47 14.86
N GLU A 307 41.95 -8.41 14.82
CA GLU A 307 43.01 -8.42 13.80
C GLU A 307 42.45 -8.60 12.38
N VAL A 308 41.55 -9.57 12.19
CA VAL A 308 40.80 -9.83 10.94
C VAL A 308 40.05 -8.57 10.48
N LEU A 309 39.34 -7.91 11.39
CA LEU A 309 38.56 -6.70 11.15
C LEU A 309 39.42 -5.51 10.69
N TYR A 310 40.64 -5.39 11.23
CA TYR A 310 41.58 -4.33 10.86
C TYR A 310 42.46 -4.66 9.64
N GLN A 311 42.65 -5.94 9.29
CA GLN A 311 43.39 -6.32 8.06
C GLN A 311 42.49 -6.40 6.81
N ASN A 312 41.16 -6.52 6.95
CA ASN A 312 40.27 -6.76 5.80
C ASN A 312 40.19 -5.58 4.80
N LEU A 313 40.56 -5.92 3.56
CA LEU A 313 40.48 -5.20 2.29
C LEU A 313 39.07 -4.71 1.93
N SER A 314 38.06 -5.54 2.23
CA SER A 314 36.69 -5.29 1.81
C SER A 314 35.97 -4.30 2.72
N TYR A 315 36.17 -4.41 4.04
CA TYR A 315 35.24 -3.86 5.04
C TYR A 315 35.81 -3.94 6.47
N ASN A 316 35.67 -2.90 7.28
CA ASN A 316 36.49 -2.74 8.49
C ASN A 316 35.73 -2.40 9.79
N TYR A 317 34.40 -2.47 9.82
CA TYR A 317 33.59 -2.27 11.03
C TYR A 317 32.55 -3.40 11.20
N GLY A 318 31.93 -3.51 12.37
CA GLY A 318 31.02 -4.61 12.70
C GLY A 318 31.08 -5.04 14.17
N PHE A 319 30.39 -6.13 14.52
CA PHE A 319 30.34 -6.67 15.88
C PHE A 319 30.35 -8.20 15.92
N THR A 320 30.61 -8.76 17.11
CA THR A 320 30.48 -10.21 17.40
C THR A 320 30.42 -10.47 18.92
N SER A 321 30.07 -11.69 19.34
CA SER A 321 29.99 -12.09 20.77
C SER A 321 30.95 -13.24 21.12
N PHE A 322 31.53 -13.20 22.32
CA PHE A 322 32.36 -14.25 22.90
C PHE A 322 31.84 -14.59 24.31
N GLY A 323 31.00 -15.62 24.41
CA GLY A 323 30.18 -15.83 25.60
C GLY A 323 29.17 -14.69 25.76
N ASP A 324 29.10 -14.12 26.95
CA ASP A 324 28.25 -12.96 27.27
C ASP A 324 28.91 -11.62 26.87
N ASP A 325 30.18 -11.62 26.46
CA ASP A 325 30.90 -10.39 26.09
C ASP A 325 30.65 -10.03 24.61
N VAL A 326 30.18 -8.80 24.34
CA VAL A 326 29.99 -8.29 22.97
C VAL A 326 31.09 -7.30 22.62
N TYR A 327 31.69 -7.50 21.45
CA TYR A 327 32.78 -6.69 20.90
C TYR A 327 32.31 -5.96 19.63
N LEU A 328 32.68 -4.69 19.49
CA LEU A 328 32.11 -3.75 18.52
C LEU A 328 33.17 -2.78 17.96
N ARG A 329 33.09 -2.52 16.66
CA ARG A 329 33.72 -1.36 15.99
C ARG A 329 32.70 -0.68 15.09
N LEU A 330 32.64 0.65 15.15
CA LEU A 330 31.76 1.47 14.32
C LEU A 330 32.52 2.14 13.16
N PRO A 331 31.83 2.60 12.10
CA PRO A 331 32.44 3.40 11.05
C PRO A 331 33.22 4.59 11.62
N GLY A 332 34.42 4.84 11.07
CA GLY A 332 35.28 5.95 11.51
C GLY A 332 35.72 5.89 12.98
N ASP A 333 35.73 4.69 13.59
CA ASP A 333 36.06 4.48 15.01
C ASP A 333 35.15 5.26 15.99
N ALA A 334 33.91 5.54 15.58
CA ALA A 334 32.94 6.27 16.40
C ALA A 334 32.68 5.59 17.76
N ASN A 335 32.58 6.40 18.82
CA ASN A 335 32.31 5.92 20.18
C ASN A 335 30.83 5.48 20.32
N PRO A 336 30.52 4.20 20.59
CA PRO A 336 29.16 3.69 20.71
C PRO A 336 28.38 4.29 21.90
N ASN A 337 29.07 4.83 22.91
CA ASN A 337 28.44 5.50 24.05
C ASN A 337 27.80 6.87 23.69
N ASN A 338 27.89 7.30 22.43
CA ASN A 338 27.16 8.46 21.91
C ASN A 338 25.81 8.07 21.27
N TYR A 339 25.44 6.79 21.25
CA TYR A 339 24.31 6.26 20.50
C TYR A 339 23.37 5.43 21.37
N TRP A 340 22.12 5.34 20.95
CA TRP A 340 21.21 4.28 21.35
C TRP A 340 21.60 3.03 20.57
N ALA A 341 21.76 1.89 21.23
CA ALA A 341 22.07 0.62 20.59
C ALA A 341 21.07 -0.46 21.02
N TRP A 342 20.47 -1.14 20.04
CA TRP A 342 19.57 -2.27 20.23
C TRP A 342 20.32 -3.56 19.89
N LEU A 343 20.27 -4.55 20.79
CA LEU A 343 21.02 -5.80 20.73
C LEU A 343 20.08 -6.98 20.99
N GLY A 344 20.15 -8.05 20.20
CA GLY A 344 19.26 -9.18 20.36
C GLY A 344 19.57 -10.44 19.53
N THR A 345 18.63 -11.39 19.68
CA THR A 345 18.49 -12.69 18.99
C THR A 345 17.01 -13.09 18.82
N THR A 346 16.04 -12.17 18.99
CA THR A 346 14.61 -12.50 19.12
C THR A 346 13.77 -12.27 17.87
N THR A 347 13.05 -13.32 17.46
CA THR A 347 11.99 -13.29 16.43
C THR A 347 10.60 -13.23 17.06
N LEU A 348 9.79 -12.23 16.71
CA LEU A 348 8.37 -12.18 17.06
C LEU A 348 7.60 -13.22 16.23
N THR A 349 7.19 -14.35 16.84
CA THR A 349 6.72 -15.53 16.09
C THR A 349 5.22 -15.79 16.22
N PHE A 350 4.57 -15.98 15.08
CA PHE A 350 3.15 -16.27 14.89
C PHE A 350 2.95 -17.59 14.13
N SER A 351 1.99 -18.40 14.57
CA SER A 351 1.78 -19.78 14.12
C SER A 351 0.30 -20.17 14.20
N GLY A 352 -0.60 -19.23 13.92
CA GLY A 352 -2.04 -19.42 14.09
C GLY A 352 -2.87 -18.52 13.16
N PRO A 353 -4.18 -18.83 13.01
CA PRO A 353 -5.07 -18.16 12.08
C PRO A 353 -5.49 -16.77 12.59
N ASP A 354 -5.90 -15.89 11.68
CA ASP A 354 -6.57 -14.62 11.98
C ASP A 354 -5.76 -13.71 12.93
N ILE A 355 -4.44 -13.69 12.73
CA ILE A 355 -3.48 -12.89 13.52
C ILE A 355 -3.24 -11.53 12.84
N ARG A 356 -3.46 -10.43 13.57
CA ARG A 356 -3.13 -9.07 13.11
C ARG A 356 -2.10 -8.39 14.00
N LEU A 357 -1.11 -7.73 13.39
CA LEU A 357 -0.18 -6.83 14.04
C LEU A 357 -0.28 -5.45 13.37
N SER A 358 -0.84 -4.48 14.09
CA SER A 358 -1.23 -3.18 13.52
C SER A 358 -0.63 -1.98 14.24
N GLY A 359 0.06 -1.10 13.51
CA GLY A 359 0.44 0.23 14.01
C GLY A 359 1.74 0.33 14.82
N PHE A 360 2.57 -0.72 14.93
CA PHE A 360 3.73 -0.74 15.84
C PHE A 360 5.00 -0.15 15.20
N GLU A 361 5.89 0.40 16.03
CA GLU A 361 7.31 0.56 15.68
C GLU A 361 8.06 -0.73 16.07
N LEU A 362 8.85 -1.29 15.16
CA LEU A 362 9.46 -2.61 15.32
C LEU A 362 10.99 -2.49 15.20
N ARG A 363 11.68 -2.60 16.35
CA ARG A 363 13.15 -2.55 16.51
C ARG A 363 13.68 -3.92 16.96
N ILE A 364 13.39 -4.91 16.13
CA ILE A 364 13.68 -6.35 16.31
C ILE A 364 14.20 -6.89 14.98
N PRO A 365 15.05 -7.93 14.94
CA PRO A 365 15.55 -8.48 13.69
C PRO A 365 14.42 -9.03 12.81
N GLU A 366 13.40 -9.66 13.39
CA GLU A 366 12.39 -10.37 12.59
C GLU A 366 11.00 -10.45 13.25
N VAL A 367 9.96 -10.29 12.42
CA VAL A 367 8.62 -10.84 12.67
C VAL A 367 8.42 -12.03 11.74
N LYS A 368 7.91 -13.16 12.25
CA LYS A 368 7.77 -14.40 11.49
C LYS A 368 6.39 -15.00 11.60
N PHE A 369 5.80 -15.34 10.45
CA PHE A 369 4.67 -16.27 10.34
C PHE A 369 5.19 -17.63 9.88
N PHE A 370 4.74 -18.70 10.54
CA PHE A 370 5.26 -20.07 10.41
C PHE A 370 4.13 -21.09 10.52
N THR A 371 4.30 -22.30 9.94
CA THR A 371 3.29 -23.38 9.82
C THR A 371 2.08 -23.06 8.92
N ASP A 372 1.36 -24.07 8.45
CA ASP A 372 0.09 -23.89 7.70
C ASP A 372 -1.09 -23.43 8.59
N ALA A 373 -0.93 -23.51 9.92
CA ALA A 373 -1.86 -22.91 10.87
C ALA A 373 -1.82 -21.37 10.81
N ALA A 374 -0.70 -20.75 10.37
CA ALA A 374 -0.66 -19.33 10.06
C ALA A 374 -1.45 -19.04 8.78
N ARG A 375 -2.64 -18.45 8.94
CA ARG A 375 -3.49 -18.03 7.81
C ARG A 375 -4.27 -16.76 8.09
N ASN A 376 -4.76 -16.09 7.05
CA ASN A 376 -5.56 -14.85 7.14
C ASN A 376 -4.84 -13.70 7.89
N GLY A 377 -3.50 -13.74 7.99
CA GLY A 377 -2.76 -12.83 8.87
C GLY A 377 -2.54 -11.46 8.24
N VAL A 378 -2.79 -10.39 9.00
CA VAL A 378 -2.68 -9.00 8.55
C VAL A 378 -1.52 -8.28 9.26
N PHE A 379 -0.60 -7.72 8.47
CA PHE A 379 0.51 -6.90 8.96
C PHE A 379 0.36 -5.50 8.37
N ASP A 380 -0.08 -4.52 9.17
CA ASP A 380 -0.45 -3.20 8.65
C ASP A 380 -0.06 -1.98 9.51
N HIS A 381 0.18 -0.85 8.85
CA HIS A 381 0.54 0.44 9.49
C HIS A 381 1.76 0.39 10.44
N ASN A 382 2.64 -0.61 10.29
CA ASN A 382 3.84 -0.76 11.10
C ASN A 382 5.03 0.03 10.51
N LEU A 383 5.94 0.45 11.39
CA LEU A 383 7.24 1.04 11.06
C LEU A 383 8.35 0.04 11.45
N VAL A 384 8.81 -0.74 10.48
CA VAL A 384 9.88 -1.74 10.64
C VAL A 384 11.24 -1.05 10.48
N LEU A 385 12.09 -1.15 11.49
CA LEU A 385 13.35 -0.40 11.58
C LEU A 385 14.55 -1.34 11.73
N GLY A 386 15.20 -1.64 10.61
CA GLY A 386 16.37 -2.52 10.53
C GLY A 386 16.08 -4.02 10.64
N GLY A 387 14.82 -4.43 10.72
CA GLY A 387 14.39 -5.84 10.73
C GLY A 387 13.61 -6.25 9.47
N GLN A 388 13.12 -7.48 9.44
CA GLN A 388 12.37 -8.05 8.30
C GLN A 388 11.05 -8.71 8.72
N LEU A 389 10.15 -8.92 7.74
CA LEU A 389 8.98 -9.78 7.86
C LEU A 389 9.22 -11.10 7.12
N ARG A 390 9.23 -12.23 7.83
CA ARG A 390 9.41 -13.57 7.27
C ARG A 390 8.09 -14.35 7.20
N TYR A 391 7.85 -15.00 6.08
CA TYR A 391 6.97 -16.17 5.97
C TYR A 391 7.83 -17.43 5.82
N GLN A 392 7.51 -18.49 6.57
CA GLN A 392 8.33 -19.71 6.57
C GLN A 392 7.44 -20.96 6.51
N GLY A 393 7.67 -21.79 5.50
CA GLY A 393 7.07 -23.12 5.37
C GLY A 393 7.74 -24.17 6.25
N GLU A 394 7.09 -25.32 6.36
CA GLU A 394 7.61 -26.54 6.99
C GLU A 394 7.88 -27.59 5.91
N GLN A 395 9.12 -28.10 5.89
CA GLN A 395 9.57 -29.06 4.89
C GLN A 395 8.97 -30.45 5.17
N GLY A 396 8.36 -31.04 4.15
CA GLY A 396 7.70 -32.34 4.21
C GLY A 396 7.31 -32.87 2.85
N THR A 397 6.59 -34.00 2.85
CA THR A 397 6.09 -34.67 1.64
C THR A 397 4.57 -34.90 1.75
N PRO A 398 3.72 -33.94 1.34
CA PRO A 398 4.04 -32.59 0.86
C PRO A 398 4.49 -31.65 1.99
N SER A 399 5.03 -30.50 1.61
CA SER A 399 5.40 -29.42 2.54
C SER A 399 4.18 -28.58 2.95
N GLN A 400 4.28 -27.86 4.06
CA GLN A 400 3.20 -27.08 4.66
C GLN A 400 3.54 -25.58 4.69
N TYR A 401 2.55 -24.72 4.47
CA TYR A 401 2.79 -23.33 4.05
C TYR A 401 1.84 -22.32 4.73
N PRO A 402 2.35 -21.21 5.31
CA PRO A 402 1.53 -20.06 5.70
C PRO A 402 0.72 -19.53 4.51
N GLN A 403 -0.47 -18.96 4.73
CA GLN A 403 -1.37 -18.64 3.62
C GLN A 403 -2.35 -17.48 3.83
N ASP A 404 -2.92 -16.94 2.74
CA ASP A 404 -3.96 -15.90 2.75
C ASP A 404 -3.55 -14.61 3.51
N HIS A 405 -2.26 -14.28 3.47
CA HIS A 405 -1.67 -13.18 4.24
C HIS A 405 -1.75 -11.84 3.51
N THR A 406 -1.90 -10.74 4.25
CA THR A 406 -1.89 -9.37 3.70
C THR A 406 -0.90 -8.47 4.44
N VAL A 407 0.03 -7.89 3.70
CA VAL A 407 1.03 -6.93 4.17
C VAL A 407 0.73 -5.58 3.52
N GLN A 408 0.21 -4.60 4.28
CA GLN A 408 -0.22 -3.32 3.69
C GLN A 408 0.03 -2.06 4.52
N TYR A 409 0.29 -0.94 3.84
CA TYR A 409 0.50 0.38 4.46
C TYR A 409 1.64 0.44 5.48
N ASN A 410 2.64 -0.45 5.39
CA ASN A 410 3.80 -0.44 6.29
C ASN A 410 4.94 0.40 5.70
N ARG A 411 5.83 0.88 6.56
CA ARG A 411 7.16 1.36 6.15
C ARG A 411 8.24 0.44 6.70
N PHE A 412 9.04 -0.12 5.80
CA PHE A 412 10.28 -0.82 6.10
C PHE A 412 11.45 0.12 5.82
N GLU A 413 12.29 0.39 6.80
CA GLU A 413 13.43 1.31 6.64
C GLU A 413 14.69 0.87 7.39
N VAL A 414 15.83 0.88 6.71
CA VAL A 414 17.15 0.56 7.29
C VAL A 414 18.25 1.47 6.75
N LYS A 415 19.25 1.78 7.58
CA LYS A 415 20.49 2.47 7.16
C LYS A 415 21.69 1.54 7.32
N GLY A 416 22.75 1.85 6.59
CA GLY A 416 23.99 1.06 6.54
C GLY A 416 24.03 0.07 5.38
N LEU A 417 22.88 -0.29 4.78
CA LEU A 417 22.84 -1.10 3.56
C LEU A 417 22.71 -0.29 2.27
N TRP A 418 22.32 0.99 2.37
CA TRP A 418 22.35 1.95 1.26
C TRP A 418 22.81 3.33 1.74
N GLY A 419 23.64 4.02 0.95
CA GLY A 419 24.18 5.34 1.22
C GLY A 419 25.66 5.50 0.85
N GLN A 420 26.34 6.53 1.40
CA GLN A 420 27.79 6.68 1.27
C GLN A 420 28.53 5.74 2.25
N ASP A 421 27.99 5.57 3.45
CA ASP A 421 28.54 4.72 4.52
C ASP A 421 28.14 3.24 4.41
N ALA A 422 27.59 2.83 3.25
CA ALA A 422 26.98 1.53 3.06
C ALA A 422 27.97 0.36 3.13
N VAL A 423 27.51 -0.80 3.61
CA VAL A 423 28.23 -2.06 3.54
C VAL A 423 28.51 -2.40 2.07
N PRO A 424 29.76 -2.70 1.67
CA PRO A 424 30.06 -3.09 0.31
C PRO A 424 29.45 -4.44 -0.05
N TRP A 425 28.81 -4.53 -1.23
CA TRP A 425 28.16 -5.75 -1.72
C TRP A 425 29.08 -6.98 -1.69
N ASN A 426 30.38 -6.78 -1.96
CA ASN A 426 31.41 -7.82 -1.84
C ASN A 426 31.48 -8.43 -0.44
N PHE A 427 31.33 -7.64 0.63
CA PHE A 427 31.29 -8.17 2.00
C PHE A 427 30.00 -8.97 2.25
N ILE A 428 28.85 -8.44 1.81
CA ILE A 428 27.53 -9.06 2.01
C ILE A 428 27.48 -10.45 1.35
N LYS A 429 27.84 -10.56 0.06
CA LYS A 429 28.02 -11.86 -0.62
C LYS A 429 29.25 -12.66 -0.12
N GLY A 430 29.78 -12.31 1.05
CA GLY A 430 30.69 -13.13 1.84
C GLY A 430 32.18 -12.99 1.56
N VAL A 431 32.64 -12.03 0.76
CA VAL A 431 34.04 -11.93 0.28
C VAL A 431 34.88 -10.96 1.13
N LEU A 432 35.64 -11.51 2.10
CA LEU A 432 36.72 -10.77 2.77
C LEU A 432 38.00 -10.78 1.91
N LYS A 433 38.48 -9.62 1.47
CA LYS A 433 39.75 -9.47 0.73
C LYS A 433 40.91 -9.30 1.72
N MET A 434 41.75 -10.31 1.93
CA MET A 434 42.93 -10.16 2.80
C MET A 434 44.15 -9.63 2.04
N PRO A 435 45.10 -8.91 2.69
CA PRO A 435 46.23 -8.25 2.02
C PRO A 435 47.24 -9.20 1.36
N PHE A 436 47.11 -10.51 1.58
CA PHE A 436 47.91 -11.58 0.96
C PHE A 436 47.17 -12.30 -0.20
N GLY A 437 46.09 -11.71 -0.73
CA GLY A 437 45.62 -12.00 -2.10
C GLY A 437 44.60 -13.13 -2.27
N SER A 438 44.02 -13.65 -1.20
CA SER A 438 42.99 -14.70 -1.26
C SER A 438 41.83 -14.45 -0.30
N ALA A 439 40.63 -14.90 -0.68
CA ALA A 439 39.38 -14.51 -0.02
C ALA A 439 38.93 -15.51 1.05
N TRP A 440 38.51 -15.01 2.22
CA TRP A 440 37.84 -15.81 3.23
C TRP A 440 36.32 -15.68 3.03
N GLY A 441 35.69 -16.72 2.50
CA GLY A 441 34.30 -16.71 2.01
C GLY A 441 33.22 -16.93 3.07
N ARG A 442 32.00 -16.47 2.80
CA ARG A 442 30.81 -16.52 3.69
C ARG A 442 31.08 -15.94 5.08
N VAL A 443 31.29 -14.63 5.15
CA VAL A 443 31.40 -13.88 6.42
C VAL A 443 30.34 -12.78 6.58
N GLY A 444 30.02 -12.00 5.56
CA GLY A 444 28.97 -10.98 5.65
C GLY A 444 27.55 -11.42 5.28
N GLU A 445 27.31 -12.72 5.04
CA GLU A 445 26.06 -13.27 4.48
C GLU A 445 24.79 -12.94 5.29
N VAL A 446 24.92 -12.67 6.59
CA VAL A 446 23.81 -12.27 7.46
C VAL A 446 23.29 -10.85 7.16
N MET A 447 24.02 -10.05 6.37
CA MET A 447 23.60 -8.71 5.93
C MET A 447 22.73 -8.72 4.66
N GLU A 448 22.42 -9.90 4.12
CA GLU A 448 21.53 -10.14 2.98
C GLU A 448 20.04 -10.00 3.37
N ILE A 449 19.71 -8.96 4.13
CA ILE A 449 18.37 -8.77 4.71
C ILE A 449 17.37 -8.29 3.65
N THR A 450 16.25 -9.01 3.56
CA THR A 450 15.16 -8.77 2.62
C THR A 450 13.97 -8.22 3.41
N ALA A 451 13.33 -7.13 2.97
CA ALA A 451 12.30 -6.47 3.80
C ALA A 451 11.07 -7.38 4.06
N ILE A 452 10.63 -8.11 3.02
CA ILE A 452 9.58 -9.14 3.10
C ILE A 452 10.13 -10.39 2.43
N TRP A 453 10.34 -11.46 3.21
CA TRP A 453 11.09 -12.66 2.80
C TRP A 453 10.30 -13.95 3.01
N GLY A 454 10.34 -14.87 2.05
CA GLY A 454 9.97 -16.27 2.25
C GLY A 454 11.17 -17.19 2.54
N ARG A 455 10.93 -18.28 3.28
CA ARG A 455 11.78 -19.50 3.23
C ARG A 455 10.84 -20.69 3.17
N GLY A 456 10.64 -21.24 1.98
CA GLY A 456 9.44 -22.03 1.72
C GLY A 456 8.21 -21.16 1.50
N GLY A 457 8.37 -19.86 1.21
CA GLY A 457 7.30 -18.94 0.85
C GLY A 457 6.05 -18.88 1.74
N ALA A 458 4.95 -18.49 1.10
CA ALA A 458 3.58 -18.49 1.57
C ALA A 458 2.61 -18.55 0.37
N GLN A 459 1.43 -19.15 0.54
CA GLN A 459 0.43 -19.23 -0.51
C GLN A 459 -0.57 -18.06 -0.45
N ARG A 460 -0.93 -17.48 -1.60
CA ARG A 460 -1.95 -16.41 -1.69
C ARG A 460 -1.61 -15.17 -0.84
N LEU A 461 -0.32 -14.88 -0.70
CA LEU A 461 0.21 -13.69 -0.03
C LEU A 461 -0.01 -12.43 -0.89
N VAL A 462 -0.49 -11.34 -0.27
CA VAL A 462 -0.67 -10.03 -0.88
C VAL A 462 0.23 -8.99 -0.20
N VAL A 463 1.10 -8.34 -0.97
CA VAL A 463 1.98 -7.25 -0.53
C VAL A 463 1.60 -5.97 -1.27
N ARG A 464 0.96 -5.01 -0.59
CA ARG A 464 0.45 -3.80 -1.26
C ARG A 464 0.57 -2.49 -0.49
N HIS A 465 0.74 -1.38 -1.20
CA HIS A 465 0.79 -0.03 -0.60
C HIS A 465 1.88 0.17 0.48
N ASN A 466 2.92 -0.66 0.50
CA ASN A 466 4.04 -0.52 1.44
C ASN A 466 5.11 0.42 0.88
N VAL A 467 5.92 1.00 1.77
CA VAL A 467 7.16 1.71 1.43
C VAL A 467 8.35 0.92 1.95
N ILE A 468 9.22 0.45 1.06
CA ILE A 468 10.46 -0.28 1.38
C ILE A 468 11.65 0.59 1.00
N ASP A 469 12.56 0.82 1.94
CA ASP A 469 13.57 1.90 1.83
C ASP A 469 14.92 1.49 2.44
N GLY A 470 15.95 1.30 1.61
CA GLY A 470 17.35 1.16 2.06
C GLY A 470 17.87 -0.29 2.26
N TYR A 471 17.08 -1.31 1.93
CA TYR A 471 17.39 -2.73 2.18
C TYR A 471 18.43 -3.30 1.21
N PHE A 472 18.93 -4.51 1.52
CA PHE A 472 19.69 -5.27 0.54
C PHE A 472 18.78 -5.75 -0.60
N ASN A 473 17.66 -6.40 -0.24
CA ASN A 473 16.61 -6.84 -1.15
C ASN A 473 15.22 -6.31 -0.73
N GLY A 474 14.32 -6.12 -1.71
CA GLY A 474 12.97 -5.62 -1.48
C GLY A 474 12.00 -6.70 -1.01
N VAL A 475 11.43 -7.45 -1.95
CA VAL A 475 10.55 -8.61 -1.68
C VAL A 475 11.12 -9.83 -2.38
N GLY A 476 11.30 -10.94 -1.66
CA GLY A 476 11.89 -12.15 -2.23
C GLY A 476 11.61 -13.43 -1.44
N ASP A 477 12.16 -14.54 -1.91
CA ASP A 477 11.96 -15.88 -1.32
C ASP A 477 13.19 -16.76 -1.55
N TYR A 478 13.30 -17.88 -0.83
CA TYR A 478 14.29 -18.90 -1.10
C TYR A 478 13.70 -20.30 -0.87
N ASN A 479 13.31 -20.95 -1.96
CA ASN A 479 12.54 -22.21 -1.94
C ASN A 479 13.35 -23.46 -2.28
N ALA A 480 14.68 -23.43 -2.13
CA ALA A 480 15.46 -24.67 -2.19
C ALA A 480 15.01 -25.63 -1.09
N ASP A 481 15.02 -26.92 -1.42
CA ASP A 481 14.62 -28.03 -0.56
C ASP A 481 13.10 -28.08 -0.21
N TYR A 482 12.26 -27.26 -0.85
CA TYR A 482 10.80 -27.31 -0.74
C TYR A 482 10.13 -27.89 -2.00
N ASP A 483 8.91 -28.41 -1.88
CA ASP A 483 8.12 -28.83 -3.03
C ASP A 483 7.66 -27.64 -3.91
N ARG A 484 6.98 -27.97 -5.02
CA ARG A 484 6.61 -27.01 -6.06
C ARG A 484 5.68 -25.88 -5.61
N TYR A 485 4.98 -26.03 -4.48
CA TYR A 485 4.01 -25.05 -3.99
C TYR A 485 4.57 -24.07 -2.94
N GLY A 486 5.91 -23.98 -2.80
CA GLY A 486 6.60 -23.05 -1.89
C GLY A 486 6.06 -21.63 -1.93
N MET A 487 6.06 -21.01 -3.11
CA MET A 487 5.48 -19.69 -3.33
C MET A 487 4.43 -19.76 -4.43
N GLN A 488 3.17 -19.98 -4.04
CA GLN A 488 2.04 -20.09 -4.96
C GLN A 488 1.10 -18.88 -4.83
N ASP A 489 0.80 -18.22 -5.95
CA ASP A 489 -0.20 -17.15 -6.07
C ASP A 489 0.09 -15.88 -5.26
N THR A 490 1.32 -15.35 -5.30
CA THR A 490 1.66 -14.08 -4.63
C THR A 490 1.27 -12.86 -5.48
N ASP A 491 0.62 -11.88 -4.87
CA ASP A 491 0.37 -10.55 -5.45
C ASP A 491 1.30 -9.50 -4.80
N ILE A 492 2.00 -8.70 -5.61
CA ILE A 492 2.89 -7.62 -5.16
C ILE A 492 2.52 -6.36 -5.94
N HIS A 493 1.78 -5.41 -5.34
CA HIS A 493 1.24 -4.28 -6.12
C HIS A 493 1.13 -2.93 -5.40
N ASP A 494 1.16 -1.84 -6.18
CA ASP A 494 1.04 -0.46 -5.67
C ASP A 494 2.07 -0.07 -4.56
N ASN A 495 3.19 -0.78 -4.44
CA ASN A 495 4.24 -0.48 -3.46
C ASN A 495 5.25 0.57 -3.98
N LEU A 496 5.90 1.28 -3.06
CA LEU A 496 7.11 2.08 -3.33
C LEU A 496 8.33 1.33 -2.77
N VAL A 497 9.14 0.76 -3.66
CA VAL A 497 10.38 0.03 -3.31
C VAL A 497 11.57 0.87 -3.75
N ARG A 498 12.47 1.24 -2.85
CA ARG A 498 13.60 2.11 -3.22
C ARG A 498 14.87 1.91 -2.41
N HIS A 499 15.97 2.42 -2.96
CA HIS A 499 17.29 2.38 -2.32
C HIS A 499 17.73 0.94 -2.03
N ILE A 500 17.62 0.06 -3.03
CA ILE A 500 17.84 -1.39 -2.87
C ILE A 500 19.21 -1.78 -3.42
N SER A 501 20.04 -2.40 -2.58
CA SER A 501 21.45 -2.65 -2.90
C SER A 501 21.71 -3.78 -3.90
N ASP A 502 20.88 -4.83 -3.94
CA ASP A 502 20.85 -5.85 -5.00
C ASP A 502 19.47 -5.81 -5.68
N ASP A 503 18.46 -6.54 -5.18
CA ASP A 503 17.26 -6.87 -5.96
C ASP A 503 15.94 -6.36 -5.35
N ALA A 504 15.21 -5.52 -6.09
CA ALA A 504 13.90 -5.03 -5.65
C ALA A 504 12.85 -6.16 -5.55
N PHE A 505 12.89 -7.12 -6.46
CA PHE A 505 12.05 -8.32 -6.47
C PHE A 505 12.91 -9.56 -6.81
N GLU A 506 12.84 -10.62 -5.99
CA GLU A 506 13.66 -11.83 -6.17
C GLU A 506 12.86 -13.12 -5.91
N PRO A 507 12.17 -13.68 -6.93
CA PRO A 507 11.66 -15.05 -6.89
C PRO A 507 12.80 -16.05 -7.15
N GLU A 508 12.99 -16.99 -6.24
CA GLU A 508 14.03 -18.03 -6.35
C GLU A 508 13.49 -19.45 -6.02
N GLN A 509 13.95 -20.43 -6.81
CA GLN A 509 13.57 -21.85 -6.80
C GLN A 509 12.08 -22.09 -7.12
N SER A 510 11.35 -22.85 -6.28
CA SER A 510 9.95 -23.25 -6.51
C SER A 510 8.98 -22.06 -6.39
N VAL A 511 8.49 -21.55 -7.53
CA VAL A 511 7.53 -20.43 -7.59
C VAL A 511 6.46 -20.68 -8.63
N ILE A 512 5.19 -20.43 -8.30
CA ILE A 512 4.03 -20.54 -9.21
C ILE A 512 3.20 -19.26 -9.09
N ASN A 513 2.86 -18.63 -10.23
CA ASN A 513 2.01 -17.44 -10.30
C ASN A 513 2.48 -16.27 -9.41
N TRP A 514 3.70 -15.77 -9.63
CA TRP A 514 4.19 -14.57 -8.97
C TRP A 514 3.77 -13.31 -9.76
N ARG A 515 2.98 -12.41 -9.17
CA ARG A 515 2.26 -11.34 -9.89
C ARG A 515 2.62 -9.96 -9.36
N ILE A 516 3.43 -9.21 -10.11
CA ILE A 516 4.01 -7.92 -9.72
C ILE A 516 3.42 -6.80 -10.58
N TRP A 517 2.61 -5.88 -10.03
CA TRP A 517 2.04 -4.79 -10.83
C TRP A 517 1.87 -3.41 -10.17
N ASN A 518 1.89 -2.35 -11.00
CA ASN A 518 1.73 -0.95 -10.59
C ASN A 518 2.70 -0.48 -9.46
N ASN A 519 3.82 -1.18 -9.24
CA ASN A 519 4.81 -0.77 -8.26
C ASN A 519 5.71 0.35 -8.81
N ARG A 520 6.26 1.13 -7.90
CA ARG A 520 7.33 2.09 -8.17
C ARG A 520 8.64 1.56 -7.59
N VAL A 521 9.62 1.28 -8.45
CA VAL A 521 10.99 0.95 -8.06
C VAL A 521 11.88 2.18 -8.29
N GLU A 522 12.61 2.66 -7.28
CA GLU A 522 13.52 3.81 -7.41
C GLU A 522 14.93 3.51 -6.87
N TYR A 523 15.98 3.81 -7.63
CA TYR A 523 17.36 3.67 -7.17
C TYR A 523 17.68 2.27 -6.60
N ALA A 524 17.35 1.23 -7.37
CA ALA A 524 17.79 -0.15 -7.11
C ALA A 524 18.97 -0.52 -8.02
N SER A 525 19.80 -1.49 -7.62
CA SER A 525 20.77 -2.11 -8.54
C SER A 525 20.04 -2.95 -9.59
N VAL A 526 19.05 -3.73 -9.18
CA VAL A 526 18.24 -4.63 -10.01
C VAL A 526 16.74 -4.48 -9.72
N ALA A 527 15.88 -4.59 -10.75
CA ALA A 527 14.43 -4.54 -10.55
C ALA A 527 13.80 -5.94 -10.36
N LEU A 528 14.25 -6.96 -11.10
CA LEU A 528 13.84 -8.36 -10.94
C LEU A 528 15.05 -9.31 -11.08
N SER A 529 15.21 -10.23 -10.13
CA SER A 529 16.23 -11.29 -10.12
C SER A 529 15.59 -12.67 -10.12
N THR A 530 15.86 -13.49 -11.13
CA THR A 530 15.48 -14.91 -11.11
C THR A 530 16.68 -15.76 -10.73
N GLY A 531 16.66 -16.32 -9.52
CA GLY A 531 17.68 -17.26 -9.02
C GLY A 531 17.12 -18.69 -9.03
N PRO A 532 17.56 -19.53 -9.98
CA PRO A 532 16.69 -20.16 -10.99
C PRO A 532 15.21 -20.36 -10.59
N VAL A 533 14.29 -19.94 -11.45
CA VAL A 533 12.85 -20.07 -11.17
C VAL A 533 12.33 -21.34 -11.82
N ASN A 534 12.07 -22.32 -10.97
CA ASN A 534 11.47 -23.57 -11.37
C ASN A 534 9.95 -23.36 -11.52
N TYR A 535 9.35 -23.94 -12.57
CA TYR A 535 7.92 -23.90 -12.87
C TYR A 535 7.40 -22.54 -13.39
N GLY A 536 7.22 -21.53 -12.53
CA GLY A 536 6.54 -20.27 -12.88
C GLY A 536 5.03 -20.42 -13.13
N PRO A 537 4.38 -19.49 -13.86
CA PRO A 537 4.93 -18.28 -14.47
C PRO A 537 5.12 -17.10 -13.49
N ILE A 538 5.87 -16.10 -13.94
CA ILE A 538 5.99 -14.77 -13.33
C ILE A 538 5.31 -13.73 -14.24
N TYR A 539 4.65 -12.76 -13.63
CA TYR A 539 4.03 -11.61 -14.30
C TYR A 539 4.63 -10.31 -13.74
N LEU A 540 5.11 -9.43 -14.62
CA LEU A 540 5.58 -8.08 -14.29
C LEU A 540 4.87 -7.09 -15.23
N PHE A 541 3.89 -6.32 -14.73
CA PHE A 541 3.13 -5.39 -15.58
C PHE A 541 2.75 -4.05 -14.95
N ARG A 542 2.65 -2.98 -15.74
CA ARG A 542 2.33 -1.61 -15.27
C ARG A 542 3.35 -1.04 -14.25
N ASN A 543 4.55 -1.61 -14.10
CA ASN A 543 5.53 -1.14 -13.11
C ASN A 543 6.39 0.01 -13.66
N GLN A 544 6.70 0.96 -12.78
CA GLN A 544 7.59 2.08 -13.07
C GLN A 544 8.94 1.85 -12.38
N VAL A 545 10.00 1.75 -13.17
CA VAL A 545 11.36 1.47 -12.69
C VAL A 545 12.27 2.66 -13.03
N TRP A 546 12.69 3.39 -12.00
CA TRP A 546 13.34 4.69 -12.12
C TRP A 546 14.76 4.73 -11.54
N GLN A 547 15.70 5.29 -12.30
CA GLN A 547 17.08 5.55 -11.87
C GLN A 547 17.82 4.32 -11.32
N LEU A 548 17.62 3.14 -11.91
CA LEU A 548 18.46 1.96 -11.68
C LEU A 548 19.93 2.32 -11.73
N GLY A 549 20.67 1.97 -10.68
CA GLY A 549 22.05 2.41 -10.46
C GLY A 549 22.55 1.94 -9.09
N ASN A 550 23.86 1.72 -8.98
CA ASN A 550 24.50 1.28 -7.73
C ASN A 550 24.96 2.44 -6.83
N ASP A 551 24.33 3.62 -6.94
CA ASP A 551 24.80 4.87 -6.32
C ASP A 551 25.03 4.77 -4.81
N GLY A 552 24.14 4.11 -4.08
CA GLY A 552 24.24 3.91 -2.63
C GLY A 552 24.80 2.56 -2.19
N VAL A 553 25.31 1.73 -3.11
CA VAL A 553 26.01 0.48 -2.75
C VAL A 553 27.42 0.81 -2.27
N GLY A 554 27.86 0.20 -1.17
CA GLY A 554 29.20 0.45 -0.63
C GLY A 554 30.32 0.05 -1.61
N ALA A 555 31.40 0.83 -1.64
CA ALA A 555 32.62 0.45 -2.35
C ALA A 555 33.62 -0.18 -1.36
N ASP A 556 34.32 -1.22 -1.78
CA ASP A 556 35.47 -1.74 -1.03
C ASP A 556 36.68 -0.79 -1.09
N ASN A 557 37.75 -1.07 -0.34
CA ASN A 557 38.94 -0.21 -0.31
C ASN A 557 39.73 -0.18 -1.63
N SER A 558 39.31 -0.92 -2.67
CA SER A 558 39.80 -0.78 -4.06
C SER A 558 38.90 0.10 -4.94
N GLY A 559 37.85 0.71 -4.38
CA GLY A 559 36.88 1.53 -5.09
C GLY A 559 35.82 0.73 -5.86
N SER A 560 35.81 -0.61 -5.73
CA SER A 560 34.86 -1.47 -6.45
C SER A 560 33.59 -1.68 -5.65
N LYS A 561 32.43 -1.49 -6.29
CA LYS A 561 31.11 -1.75 -5.70
C LYS A 561 30.63 -3.20 -5.88
N GLY A 562 31.34 -4.03 -6.67
CA GLY A 562 31.00 -5.44 -6.92
C GLY A 562 29.76 -5.70 -7.78
N VAL A 563 28.66 -4.98 -7.53
CA VAL A 563 27.34 -5.20 -8.12
C VAL A 563 27.21 -4.69 -9.57
N GLY A 564 26.45 -5.43 -10.39
CA GLY A 564 26.01 -4.99 -11.71
C GLY A 564 24.68 -4.22 -11.66
N VAL A 565 24.39 -3.40 -12.66
CA VAL A 565 23.12 -2.65 -12.74
C VAL A 565 22.34 -3.11 -13.97
N THR A 566 21.11 -3.58 -13.76
CA THR A 566 20.27 -4.15 -14.81
C THR A 566 18.79 -4.04 -14.46
N GLY A 567 17.90 -3.87 -15.44
CA GLY A 567 16.46 -4.05 -15.18
C GLY A 567 16.14 -5.48 -14.74
N PHE A 568 16.89 -6.46 -15.25
CA PHE A 568 16.68 -7.88 -14.95
C PHE A 568 17.99 -8.67 -14.84
N LYS A 569 18.09 -9.50 -13.80
CA LYS A 569 19.17 -10.49 -13.53
C LYS A 569 18.58 -11.89 -13.66
N TYR A 570 19.25 -12.81 -14.35
CA TYR A 570 18.75 -14.14 -14.71
C TYR A 570 19.69 -15.27 -14.30
N SER A 571 19.14 -16.45 -14.03
CA SER A 571 19.91 -17.63 -13.69
C SER A 571 20.58 -18.26 -14.91
N GLY A 572 19.83 -18.43 -16.01
CA GLY A 572 20.21 -19.36 -17.08
C GLY A 572 20.10 -20.85 -16.71
N GLU A 573 19.60 -21.18 -15.51
CA GLU A 573 19.78 -22.49 -14.85
C GLU A 573 18.45 -23.09 -14.34
N ASP A 574 17.30 -22.64 -14.86
CA ASP A 574 15.96 -23.13 -14.45
C ASP A 574 15.84 -24.66 -14.58
N SER A 575 15.46 -25.33 -13.48
CA SER A 575 15.12 -26.75 -13.45
C SER A 575 13.63 -26.92 -13.74
N VAL A 576 13.32 -27.07 -15.04
CA VAL A 576 12.00 -26.83 -15.67
C VAL A 576 11.74 -25.32 -15.85
N PRO A 577 12.04 -24.76 -17.06
CA PRO A 577 12.01 -23.32 -17.34
C PRO A 577 10.72 -22.59 -16.99
N SER A 578 10.87 -21.42 -16.37
CA SER A 578 9.76 -20.51 -16.06
C SER A 578 9.40 -19.58 -17.22
N ARG A 579 8.12 -19.24 -17.35
CA ARG A 579 7.61 -18.20 -18.25
C ARG A 579 7.55 -16.86 -17.53
N VAL A 580 8.20 -15.84 -18.10
CA VAL A 580 8.18 -14.47 -17.55
C VAL A 580 7.45 -13.55 -18.52
N TRP A 581 6.26 -13.10 -18.11
CA TRP A 581 5.42 -12.14 -18.83
C TRP A 581 5.77 -10.71 -18.40
N VAL A 582 6.27 -9.88 -19.31
CA VAL A 582 6.65 -8.48 -19.05
C VAL A 582 5.80 -7.57 -19.93
N VAL A 583 4.79 -6.92 -19.37
CA VAL A 583 3.77 -6.20 -20.16
C VAL A 583 3.58 -4.76 -19.68
N ASN A 584 3.68 -3.77 -20.57
CA ASN A 584 3.41 -2.38 -20.20
C ASN A 584 4.22 -1.88 -18.99
N ASN A 585 5.55 -1.99 -18.99
CA ASN A 585 6.42 -1.42 -17.94
C ASN A 585 7.24 -0.24 -18.49
N THR A 586 7.61 0.72 -17.63
CA THR A 586 8.52 1.81 -18.00
C THR A 586 9.79 1.76 -17.16
N PHE A 587 10.89 1.34 -17.78
CA PHE A 587 12.23 1.38 -17.24
C PHE A 587 12.95 2.63 -17.76
N TRP A 588 13.31 3.56 -16.87
CA TRP A 588 14.07 4.76 -17.23
C TRP A 588 15.19 5.02 -16.21
N THR A 589 16.43 5.12 -16.68
CA THR A 589 17.57 5.53 -15.84
C THR A 589 18.53 6.45 -16.57
N SER A 590 19.13 7.37 -15.80
CA SER A 590 20.23 8.24 -16.21
C SER A 590 21.56 7.93 -15.50
N ARG A 591 21.58 6.94 -14.61
CA ARG A 591 22.80 6.46 -13.93
C ARG A 591 23.69 5.69 -14.91
N PRO A 592 25.03 5.73 -14.78
CA PRO A 592 25.94 5.06 -15.71
C PRO A 592 25.83 3.53 -15.65
N ASP A 593 26.32 2.87 -16.70
CA ASP A 593 26.49 1.41 -16.83
C ASP A 593 25.25 0.51 -16.60
N ALA A 594 24.05 1.07 -16.56
CA ALA A 594 22.79 0.33 -16.37
C ALA A 594 22.31 -0.34 -17.67
N ASN A 595 22.00 -1.64 -17.60
CA ASN A 595 21.41 -2.43 -18.68
C ASN A 595 19.87 -2.49 -18.56
N GLY A 596 19.16 -2.74 -19.67
CA GLY A 596 17.70 -2.96 -19.62
C GLY A 596 17.30 -4.33 -19.08
N GLY A 597 18.13 -5.35 -19.30
CA GLY A 597 17.90 -6.72 -18.83
C GLY A 597 18.94 -7.68 -19.40
N ALA A 598 18.82 -8.96 -19.03
CA ALA A 598 19.70 -10.06 -19.42
C ALA A 598 21.16 -9.93 -18.97
N GLN A 599 21.37 -9.65 -17.67
CA GLN A 599 22.62 -10.02 -17.00
C GLN A 599 22.46 -11.43 -16.41
N PHE A 600 23.33 -12.35 -16.81
CA PHE A 600 23.43 -13.68 -16.20
C PHE A 600 24.09 -13.62 -14.81
N ALA A 601 23.56 -14.41 -13.88
CA ALA A 601 24.20 -14.82 -12.64
C ALA A 601 24.97 -16.14 -12.83
N GLY A 602 24.31 -17.13 -13.44
CA GLY A 602 24.88 -18.42 -13.85
C GLY A 602 25.14 -18.51 -15.35
N GLY A 603 26.03 -19.40 -15.79
CA GLY A 603 26.42 -19.55 -17.20
C GLY A 603 25.55 -20.53 -17.99
N GLY A 604 24.38 -20.86 -17.48
CA GLY A 604 23.64 -22.07 -17.83
C GLY A 604 22.96 -22.13 -19.21
N SER A 605 22.47 -23.32 -19.52
CA SER A 605 21.83 -23.70 -20.78
C SER A 605 20.30 -23.72 -20.74
N SER A 606 19.68 -23.40 -19.59
CA SER A 606 18.24 -23.46 -19.34
C SER A 606 17.66 -22.07 -18.98
N PRO A 607 17.67 -21.11 -19.93
CA PRO A 607 17.23 -19.74 -19.64
C PRO A 607 15.70 -19.59 -19.60
N GLU A 608 15.28 -18.70 -18.73
CA GLU A 608 13.93 -18.21 -18.51
C GLU A 608 13.23 -17.83 -19.84
N ARG A 609 11.94 -18.18 -19.96
CA ARG A 609 11.15 -18.07 -21.19
C ARG A 609 10.46 -16.71 -21.27
N PHE A 610 11.20 -15.70 -21.68
CA PHE A 610 10.73 -14.31 -21.74
C PHE A 610 9.67 -14.04 -22.82
N TRP A 611 8.61 -13.35 -22.42
CA TRP A 611 7.62 -12.76 -23.33
C TRP A 611 7.38 -11.29 -22.94
N LEU A 612 7.66 -10.38 -23.87
CA LEU A 612 7.60 -8.93 -23.63
C LEU A 612 6.63 -8.28 -24.62
N ARG A 613 5.77 -7.36 -24.15
CA ARG A 613 4.95 -6.49 -25.00
C ARG A 613 4.79 -5.11 -24.39
N ASN A 614 4.69 -4.08 -25.23
CA ASN A 614 4.33 -2.71 -24.89
C ASN A 614 5.24 -2.03 -23.84
N ASN A 615 6.48 -2.47 -23.64
CA ASN A 615 7.38 -1.88 -22.64
C ASN A 615 8.20 -0.71 -23.20
N ILE A 616 8.62 0.19 -22.32
CA ILE A 616 9.61 1.24 -22.60
C ILE A 616 10.88 0.95 -21.80
N PHE A 617 12.00 0.79 -22.48
CA PHE A 617 13.33 0.67 -21.89
C PHE A 617 14.22 1.84 -22.33
N ARG A 618 14.65 2.65 -21.36
CA ARG A 618 15.58 3.77 -21.56
C ARG A 618 16.73 3.64 -20.56
N THR A 619 17.85 3.13 -21.04
CA THR A 619 19.02 2.82 -20.20
C THR A 619 20.28 3.54 -20.69
N THR A 620 21.44 3.22 -20.09
CA THR A 620 22.70 3.91 -20.36
C THR A 620 23.81 3.01 -20.92
N ARG A 621 23.67 1.68 -20.81
CA ARG A 621 24.62 0.68 -21.32
C ARG A 621 24.03 -0.09 -22.49
N TYR A 622 23.54 -1.31 -22.30
CA TYR A 622 22.71 -2.00 -23.29
C TYR A 622 21.23 -1.69 -23.05
N ALA A 623 20.50 -1.43 -24.13
CA ALA A 623 19.04 -1.35 -24.08
C ALA A 623 18.42 -2.72 -23.74
N TRP A 624 19.04 -3.80 -24.25
CA TRP A 624 18.83 -5.18 -23.83
C TRP A 624 20.03 -6.06 -24.23
N SER A 625 20.21 -7.25 -23.65
CA SER A 625 21.38 -8.12 -23.89
C SER A 625 21.06 -9.63 -23.96
N ALA A 626 20.12 -10.03 -24.81
CA ALA A 626 19.60 -11.40 -24.87
C ALA A 626 20.64 -12.45 -25.37
N PRO A 627 20.59 -13.71 -24.88
CA PRO A 627 21.50 -14.79 -25.27
C PRO A 627 21.09 -15.47 -26.59
N CYS A 628 21.85 -16.50 -27.00
CA CYS A 628 21.50 -17.38 -28.13
C CYS A 628 20.47 -18.47 -27.78
N LEU A 629 20.37 -18.87 -26.50
CA LEU A 629 19.63 -20.08 -26.07
C LEU A 629 18.21 -19.80 -25.53
N SER A 630 17.78 -18.54 -25.50
CA SER A 630 16.48 -18.14 -24.93
C SER A 630 15.37 -18.19 -25.96
N ALA A 631 14.20 -18.69 -25.56
CA ALA A 631 12.93 -18.40 -26.21
C ALA A 631 12.53 -16.94 -25.95
N TRP A 632 13.25 -16.03 -26.59
CA TRP A 632 13.12 -14.58 -26.51
C TRP A 632 11.98 -14.12 -27.42
N ASN A 633 10.84 -13.75 -26.85
CA ASN A 633 9.66 -13.32 -27.61
C ASN A 633 9.23 -11.91 -27.18
N GLU A 634 9.90 -10.90 -27.74
CA GLU A 634 9.53 -9.49 -27.64
C GLU A 634 8.81 -9.02 -28.91
N ASP A 635 7.91 -8.05 -28.76
CA ASP A 635 7.33 -7.31 -29.89
C ASP A 635 6.60 -6.06 -29.35
N TYR A 636 6.37 -5.04 -30.18
CA TYR A 636 5.78 -3.75 -29.72
C TYR A 636 6.53 -3.08 -28.54
N ASP A 637 7.77 -3.49 -28.25
CA ASP A 637 8.61 -2.91 -27.19
C ASP A 637 9.51 -1.80 -27.73
N HIS A 638 9.85 -0.82 -26.88
CA HIS A 638 10.77 0.27 -27.22
C HIS A 638 12.09 0.19 -26.43
N PHE A 639 13.09 -0.44 -27.03
CA PHE A 639 14.44 -0.56 -26.47
C PHE A 639 15.36 0.60 -26.89
N ALA A 640 15.79 1.43 -25.95
CA ALA A 640 16.69 2.56 -26.19
C ALA A 640 17.83 2.67 -25.14
N THR A 641 19.06 2.94 -25.60
CA THR A 641 20.21 3.27 -24.74
C THR A 641 20.85 4.60 -25.13
N THR A 642 21.52 5.27 -24.18
CA THR A 642 22.41 6.41 -24.47
C THR A 642 23.78 6.01 -25.04
N ASP A 643 24.22 4.74 -24.88
CA ASP A 643 25.47 4.28 -25.49
C ASP A 643 25.23 3.86 -26.96
N THR A 644 25.58 4.78 -27.86
CA THR A 644 25.46 4.61 -29.31
C THR A 644 26.32 3.48 -29.90
N SER A 645 27.24 2.89 -29.12
CA SER A 645 28.07 1.75 -29.53
C SER A 645 27.50 0.38 -29.16
N ARG A 646 26.42 0.34 -28.37
CA ARG A 646 25.88 -0.90 -27.78
C ARG A 646 24.51 -1.30 -28.31
N GLY A 647 23.52 -0.39 -28.27
CA GLY A 647 22.14 -0.71 -28.70
C GLY A 647 21.55 -1.89 -27.92
N VAL A 648 20.99 -2.86 -28.64
CA VAL A 648 20.62 -4.18 -28.12
C VAL A 648 21.70 -5.20 -28.52
N ALA A 649 22.08 -6.10 -27.61
CA ALA A 649 22.76 -7.33 -27.97
C ALA A 649 21.76 -8.50 -28.03
N PHE A 650 21.92 -9.35 -29.03
CA PHE A 650 21.23 -10.64 -29.16
C PHE A 650 22.20 -11.68 -29.70
N CYS A 651 22.28 -12.85 -29.04
CA CYS A 651 23.17 -13.95 -29.41
C CYS A 651 24.63 -13.48 -29.63
N GLY A 652 25.16 -12.68 -28.70
CA GLY A 652 26.50 -12.07 -28.75
C GLY A 652 26.69 -10.95 -29.79
N THR A 653 25.82 -10.87 -30.80
CA THR A 653 25.85 -9.86 -31.85
C THR A 653 25.20 -8.56 -31.38
N ARG A 654 25.74 -7.40 -31.78
CA ARG A 654 25.25 -6.08 -31.36
C ARG A 654 24.51 -5.37 -32.49
N TYR A 655 23.33 -4.87 -32.16
CA TYR A 655 22.41 -4.19 -33.07
C TYR A 655 22.17 -2.76 -32.55
N THR A 656 22.74 -1.76 -33.23
CA THR A 656 22.60 -0.34 -32.88
C THR A 656 21.56 0.33 -33.78
N THR A 657 21.76 0.28 -35.10
CA THR A 657 20.90 0.92 -36.10
C THR A 657 20.37 -0.01 -37.18
N ASN A 658 20.89 -1.24 -37.31
CA ASN A 658 20.37 -2.22 -38.26
C ASN A 658 19.23 -3.05 -37.63
N LEU A 659 18.07 -2.41 -37.46
CA LEU A 659 16.88 -3.04 -36.90
C LEU A 659 16.37 -4.19 -37.78
N SER A 660 16.47 -4.09 -39.10
CA SER A 660 16.13 -5.18 -40.02
C SER A 660 16.93 -6.46 -39.75
N ALA A 661 18.25 -6.36 -39.54
CA ALA A 661 19.07 -7.54 -39.22
C ALA A 661 18.81 -8.09 -37.81
N TYR A 662 18.36 -7.25 -36.86
CA TYR A 662 17.88 -7.73 -35.56
C TYR A 662 16.60 -8.55 -35.72
N ARG A 663 15.59 -7.99 -36.41
CA ARG A 663 14.31 -8.66 -36.69
C ARG A 663 14.50 -9.98 -37.46
N SER A 664 15.38 -10.02 -38.45
CA SER A 664 15.74 -11.27 -39.15
C SER A 664 16.52 -12.28 -38.28
N ALA A 665 17.11 -11.87 -37.16
CA ALA A 665 17.80 -12.75 -36.23
C ALA A 665 16.90 -13.24 -35.08
N THR A 666 15.90 -12.45 -34.65
CA THR A 666 14.94 -12.82 -33.59
C THR A 666 13.62 -13.41 -34.11
N GLY A 667 13.23 -13.11 -35.34
CA GLY A 667 11.92 -13.45 -35.88
C GLY A 667 10.78 -12.53 -35.43
N ALA A 668 11.08 -11.37 -34.83
CA ALA A 668 10.09 -10.39 -34.39
C ALA A 668 9.86 -9.28 -35.43
N ASP A 669 8.61 -8.96 -35.75
CA ASP A 669 8.30 -8.07 -36.89
C ASP A 669 8.19 -6.58 -36.55
N HIS A 670 7.78 -6.16 -35.34
CA HIS A 670 7.43 -4.75 -35.05
C HIS A 670 8.25 -4.05 -33.95
N THR A 671 9.23 -4.69 -33.32
CA THR A 671 10.12 -4.10 -32.29
C THR A 671 10.58 -2.67 -32.60
N ASN A 672 10.44 -1.77 -31.64
CA ASN A 672 11.00 -0.42 -31.57
C ASN A 672 10.55 0.59 -32.66
N VAL A 673 9.57 1.41 -32.26
CA VAL A 673 8.99 2.55 -33.00
C VAL A 673 10.02 3.52 -33.62
N ALA A 674 11.21 3.71 -33.02
CA ALA A 674 12.20 4.66 -33.53
C ALA A 674 13.11 4.10 -34.66
N GLY A 675 12.93 2.85 -35.06
CA GLY A 675 13.70 2.23 -36.14
C GLY A 675 15.16 1.89 -35.78
N ASN A 676 15.60 2.15 -34.54
CA ASN A 676 16.95 1.89 -34.05
C ASN A 676 17.03 1.96 -32.51
N PHE A 677 18.04 1.32 -31.92
CA PHE A 677 18.18 1.12 -30.47
C PHE A 677 18.95 2.22 -29.72
N VAL A 678 19.39 3.28 -30.41
CA VAL A 678 20.30 4.30 -29.85
C VAL A 678 19.63 5.68 -29.74
N THR A 679 18.30 5.66 -29.60
CA THR A 679 17.41 6.84 -29.57
C THR A 679 16.84 7.14 -28.18
N ALA A 680 17.63 7.07 -27.12
CA ALA A 680 17.17 7.42 -25.75
C ALA A 680 16.48 8.80 -25.66
N SER A 681 16.86 9.76 -26.52
CA SER A 681 16.20 11.06 -26.63
C SER A 681 14.74 11.00 -27.11
N VAL A 682 14.31 9.96 -27.82
CA VAL A 682 12.90 9.76 -28.20
C VAL A 682 12.06 9.48 -26.96
N VAL A 683 12.58 8.66 -26.03
CA VAL A 683 11.93 8.45 -24.72
C VAL A 683 11.98 9.72 -23.87
N ASP A 684 13.12 10.42 -23.82
CA ASP A 684 13.25 11.66 -23.04
C ASP A 684 12.37 12.82 -23.57
N ASP A 685 12.10 12.85 -24.89
CA ASP A 685 11.13 13.76 -25.51
C ASP A 685 9.66 13.27 -25.36
N ALA A 686 9.43 11.97 -25.13
CA ALA A 686 8.11 11.36 -24.93
C ALA A 686 7.58 11.45 -23.48
N LEU A 687 8.40 11.23 -22.46
CA LEU A 687 7.97 11.20 -21.04
C LEU A 687 7.90 12.62 -20.42
N VAL A 688 7.00 12.88 -19.47
CA VAL A 688 6.67 14.26 -19.02
C VAL A 688 7.85 15.00 -18.38
N ASP A 689 8.52 14.44 -17.37
CA ASP A 689 9.79 14.95 -16.83
C ASP A 689 10.58 13.79 -16.18
N PRO A 690 11.14 12.88 -16.98
CA PRO A 690 11.68 11.61 -16.47
C PRO A 690 12.96 11.80 -15.64
N TYR A 691 13.69 12.91 -15.85
CA TYR A 691 14.81 13.30 -14.99
C TYR A 691 14.37 13.67 -13.55
N ALA A 692 13.10 14.02 -13.36
CA ALA A 692 12.48 14.32 -12.07
C ALA A 692 11.54 13.20 -11.58
N GLY A 693 11.47 12.06 -12.28
CA GLY A 693 10.67 10.89 -11.89
C GLY A 693 9.27 10.82 -12.50
N ASP A 694 8.83 11.84 -13.25
CA ASP A 694 7.53 11.85 -13.93
C ASP A 694 7.65 11.09 -15.27
N LEU A 695 7.32 9.80 -15.21
CA LEU A 695 7.39 8.83 -16.32
C LEU A 695 6.08 8.70 -17.12
N ALA A 696 5.10 9.58 -16.90
CA ALA A 696 3.87 9.60 -17.70
C ALA A 696 4.15 10.06 -19.14
N LEU A 697 3.30 9.67 -20.10
CA LEU A 697 3.43 10.10 -21.50
C LEU A 697 3.01 11.56 -21.71
N ARG A 698 3.75 12.29 -22.57
CA ARG A 698 3.34 13.61 -23.08
C ARG A 698 2.39 13.44 -24.26
N GLN A 699 1.33 14.26 -24.33
CA GLN A 699 0.40 14.26 -25.47
C GLN A 699 1.14 14.43 -26.82
N GLY A 700 1.00 13.43 -27.69
CA GLY A 700 1.72 13.34 -28.98
C GLY A 700 3.09 12.65 -28.89
N ALA A 701 3.37 11.90 -27.82
CA ALA A 701 4.45 10.93 -27.78
C ALA A 701 4.19 9.81 -28.79
N PRO A 702 5.24 9.22 -29.43
CA PRO A 702 5.11 8.11 -30.37
C PRO A 702 4.85 6.76 -29.69
N PHE A 703 4.42 6.79 -28.44
CA PHE A 703 4.11 5.65 -27.57
C PHE A 703 2.62 5.60 -27.22
N ILE A 704 1.86 6.62 -27.61
CA ILE A 704 0.40 6.66 -27.48
C ILE A 704 -0.19 5.91 -28.68
N ASP A 705 -1.21 5.08 -28.47
CA ASP A 705 -1.85 4.24 -29.51
C ASP A 705 -0.86 3.29 -30.24
N ALA A 706 0.21 2.87 -29.57
CA ALA A 706 1.38 2.26 -30.22
C ALA A 706 1.66 0.79 -29.83
N GLY A 707 0.91 0.24 -28.88
CA GLY A 707 1.04 -1.14 -28.39
C GLY A 707 0.08 -2.12 -29.04
N VAL A 708 0.02 -3.32 -28.48
CA VAL A 708 -0.90 -4.40 -28.86
C VAL A 708 -1.75 -4.84 -27.66
N VAL A 709 -3.01 -5.24 -27.91
CA VAL A 709 -3.89 -5.75 -26.86
C VAL A 709 -3.41 -7.12 -26.38
N VAL A 710 -2.81 -7.13 -25.19
CA VAL A 710 -2.61 -8.32 -24.35
C VAL A 710 -3.90 -8.57 -23.55
N PRO A 711 -4.58 -9.72 -23.74
CA PRO A 711 -5.81 -10.05 -23.02
C PRO A 711 -5.66 -9.98 -21.50
N ASN A 712 -6.75 -9.64 -20.79
CA ASN A 712 -6.84 -9.43 -19.35
C ASN A 712 -5.97 -8.31 -18.73
N ILE A 713 -4.76 -8.03 -19.26
CA ILE A 713 -3.84 -7.01 -18.72
C ILE A 713 -4.07 -5.61 -19.31
N THR A 714 -4.40 -5.51 -20.60
CA THR A 714 -4.37 -4.22 -21.35
C THR A 714 -5.69 -3.83 -22.01
N GLU A 715 -6.74 -4.65 -21.90
CA GLU A 715 -8.04 -4.45 -22.58
C GLU A 715 -8.80 -3.16 -22.17
N ARG A 716 -8.33 -2.48 -21.12
CA ARG A 716 -8.83 -1.17 -20.65
C ARG A 716 -7.86 -0.05 -21.07
N TYR A 717 -7.83 0.24 -22.37
CA TYR A 717 -7.04 1.32 -22.99
C TYR A 717 -7.90 2.52 -23.43
N SER A 718 -7.27 3.59 -23.91
CA SER A 718 -7.91 4.89 -24.20
C SER A 718 -7.50 5.48 -25.56
N GLY A 719 -7.93 4.83 -26.64
CA GLY A 719 -7.67 5.28 -28.00
C GLY A 719 -7.94 4.19 -29.03
N ASP A 720 -7.08 4.10 -30.05
CA ASP A 720 -7.10 3.07 -31.09
C ASP A 720 -6.36 1.78 -30.66
N ALA A 721 -5.40 1.88 -29.72
CA ALA A 721 -4.65 0.75 -29.15
C ALA A 721 -4.11 1.08 -27.74
N PRO A 722 -3.65 0.09 -26.93
CA PRO A 722 -2.93 0.36 -25.68
C PRO A 722 -1.66 1.17 -25.90
N ASP A 723 -1.30 1.99 -24.92
CA ASP A 723 -0.03 2.72 -24.96
C ASP A 723 1.18 1.81 -24.68
N LEU A 724 2.37 2.30 -25.01
CA LEU A 724 3.63 1.77 -24.54
C LEU A 724 3.99 2.36 -23.16
N GLY A 725 4.41 1.48 -22.25
CA GLY A 725 4.86 1.82 -20.90
C GLY A 725 3.80 1.58 -19.82
N ALA A 726 4.14 2.02 -18.60
CA ALA A 726 3.38 1.74 -17.38
C ALA A 726 2.11 2.56 -17.16
N VAL A 727 1.96 3.71 -17.84
CA VAL A 727 0.87 4.67 -17.57
C VAL A 727 0.23 5.12 -18.87
N GLU A 728 -0.95 4.57 -19.10
CA GLU A 728 -1.86 4.90 -20.20
C GLU A 728 -2.18 6.42 -20.22
N TYR A 729 -2.02 7.05 -21.38
CA TYR A 729 -2.17 8.49 -21.55
C TYR A 729 -3.62 8.94 -21.35
N GLY A 730 -3.82 9.87 -20.40
CA GLY A 730 -5.14 10.43 -20.10
C GLY A 730 -6.00 9.63 -19.12
N SER A 731 -5.59 8.41 -18.76
CA SER A 731 -6.28 7.50 -17.82
C SER A 731 -6.61 8.13 -16.44
N GLY A 732 -5.73 9.00 -15.93
CA GLY A 732 -6.03 9.91 -14.83
C GLY A 732 -6.16 9.29 -13.42
N GLY A 733 -5.71 8.06 -13.19
CA GLY A 733 -5.84 7.38 -11.90
C GLY A 733 -4.69 6.43 -11.47
N ASP A 734 -4.06 5.72 -12.40
CA ASP A 734 -3.17 4.60 -12.08
C ASP A 734 -1.69 5.01 -12.00
N ALA A 735 -1.34 5.81 -10.99
CA ALA A 735 0.05 6.17 -10.70
C ALA A 735 0.39 5.94 -9.20
N PRO A 736 1.51 5.25 -8.88
CA PRO A 736 1.91 4.97 -7.49
C PRO A 736 2.32 6.24 -6.69
N PRO A 737 2.28 6.18 -5.35
CA PRO A 737 2.32 7.37 -4.48
C PRO A 737 3.70 8.02 -4.32
N VAL A 738 3.71 9.33 -4.03
CA VAL A 738 4.91 10.14 -3.74
C VAL A 738 4.66 11.06 -2.52
N PRO A 739 5.45 10.95 -1.42
CA PRO A 739 5.21 11.68 -0.16
C PRO A 739 5.89 13.06 -0.05
N SER A 740 5.54 13.84 0.98
CA SER A 740 6.20 15.11 1.38
C SER A 740 5.92 15.51 2.85
N PRO A 741 6.79 16.30 3.53
CA PRO A 741 6.93 16.25 5.00
C PRO A 741 6.18 17.30 5.86
N THR A 742 6.16 17.04 7.18
CA THR A 742 5.38 17.64 8.29
C THR A 742 6.14 18.70 9.12
N PRO A 743 5.43 19.57 9.90
CA PRO A 743 5.92 19.92 11.26
C PRO A 743 4.85 20.18 12.38
N THR A 744 5.02 19.49 13.52
CA THR A 744 4.93 19.90 14.96
C THR A 744 3.66 20.54 15.62
N GLN A 745 3.48 20.35 16.95
CA GLN A 745 2.36 20.77 17.83
C GLN A 745 2.77 21.69 19.02
N GLU A 746 1.79 22.31 19.73
CA GLU A 746 1.62 22.53 21.22
C GLU A 746 0.72 23.78 21.54
N PRO A 747 0.27 24.09 22.79
CA PRO A 747 -0.24 23.28 23.93
C PRO A 747 -1.61 23.82 24.51
N SER A 748 -1.95 23.66 25.81
CA SER A 748 -3.30 23.88 26.45
C SER A 748 -3.26 24.45 27.91
N PRO A 749 -4.32 25.15 28.42
CA PRO A 749 -4.66 25.07 29.88
C PRO A 749 -6.15 25.29 30.37
N SER A 750 -6.59 24.45 31.33
CA SER A 750 -7.38 24.60 32.61
C SER A 750 -8.67 25.48 32.89
N PRO A 751 -9.46 25.22 33.99
CA PRO A 751 -10.87 25.66 34.23
C PRO A 751 -11.23 26.33 35.61
N THR A 752 -12.54 26.59 35.92
CA THR A 752 -13.11 27.05 37.24
C THR A 752 -14.66 26.74 37.37
N ALA A 753 -15.35 26.85 38.54
CA ALA A 753 -16.68 26.21 38.85
C ALA A 753 -17.69 26.94 39.82
N THR A 754 -18.97 26.45 39.86
CA THR A 754 -20.00 26.43 40.99
C THR A 754 -20.74 27.72 41.47
N PRO A 755 -21.79 27.72 42.38
CA PRO A 755 -22.95 26.82 42.71
C PRO A 755 -24.33 27.53 43.14
N THR A 756 -25.27 26.82 43.84
CA THR A 756 -26.26 27.24 44.94
C THR A 756 -27.81 27.46 44.70
N PRO A 757 -28.77 27.41 45.71
CA PRO A 757 -29.99 26.52 45.69
C PRO A 757 -31.35 27.04 46.37
N THR A 758 -32.14 26.13 47.03
CA THR A 758 -33.27 26.28 48.07
C THR A 758 -34.73 26.60 47.63
N SER A 759 -35.87 26.31 48.33
CA SER A 759 -36.26 25.60 49.62
C SER A 759 -37.79 25.19 49.71
N SER A 760 -38.31 24.70 50.87
CA SER A 760 -39.72 24.27 51.21
C SER A 760 -40.22 24.94 52.55
N PRO A 761 -41.30 24.59 53.38
CA PRO A 761 -41.97 23.28 53.73
C PRO A 761 -43.48 23.27 54.28
N THR A 762 -43.90 22.22 55.04
CA THR A 762 -44.87 22.14 56.24
C THR A 762 -46.44 21.84 56.16
N PRO A 763 -47.11 21.30 57.24
CA PRO A 763 -48.33 20.40 57.18
C PRO A 763 -49.44 20.51 58.34
N SER A 764 -50.17 19.40 58.68
CA SER A 764 -50.98 19.02 59.92
C SER A 764 -52.52 19.29 60.00
N PRO A 765 -53.34 18.70 60.94
CA PRO A 765 -53.41 17.31 61.52
C PRO A 765 -54.84 16.75 61.90
N ASP A 766 -54.89 15.58 62.60
CA ASP A 766 -55.94 15.01 63.52
C ASP A 766 -57.12 14.12 62.99
N GLY A 767 -57.76 13.29 63.86
CA GLY A 767 -58.73 12.25 63.47
C GLY A 767 -59.58 11.54 64.56
N SER A 768 -60.19 10.37 64.24
CA SER A 768 -61.01 9.55 65.17
C SER A 768 -61.01 8.04 64.80
N ARG A 769 -61.35 7.14 65.74
CA ARG A 769 -61.20 5.67 65.57
C ARG A 769 -62.48 4.97 65.10
N THR A 770 -62.41 4.32 63.96
CA THR A 770 -63.48 3.51 63.33
C THR A 770 -63.17 2.00 63.40
N MET A 771 -64.10 1.16 62.90
CA MET A 771 -63.69 -0.16 62.36
C MET A 771 -62.54 0.05 61.36
N PRO A 772 -61.52 -0.83 61.30
CA PRO A 772 -60.33 -0.61 60.49
C PRO A 772 -60.69 -0.57 59.00
N ALA A 773 -60.95 0.62 58.50
CA ALA A 773 -61.19 0.92 57.10
C ALA A 773 -59.89 1.50 56.54
N GLY A 774 -59.43 0.93 55.44
CA GLY A 774 -58.16 1.30 54.85
C GLY A 774 -58.27 1.58 53.36
N SER A 775 -57.32 2.37 52.87
CA SER A 775 -57.05 2.50 51.44
C SER A 775 -55.75 1.76 51.12
N VAL A 776 -55.82 0.92 50.10
CA VAL A 776 -54.64 0.34 49.45
C VAL A 776 -54.22 1.25 48.31
N SER A 777 -52.92 1.43 48.11
CA SER A 777 -52.38 2.15 46.96
C SER A 777 -51.06 1.55 46.51
N ILE A 778 -50.94 1.23 45.22
CA ILE A 778 -49.73 0.61 44.63
C ILE A 778 -48.79 1.72 44.16
N GLU A 779 -47.55 1.72 44.64
CA GLU A 779 -46.52 2.74 44.34
C GLU A 779 -46.99 4.19 44.52
N GLY A 780 -47.97 4.42 45.41
CA GLY A 780 -48.58 5.73 45.65
C GLY A 780 -49.58 6.18 44.57
N GLY A 781 -50.15 5.25 43.81
CA GLY A 781 -51.12 5.51 42.75
C GLY A 781 -50.48 5.67 41.37
N ALA A 782 -49.35 5.00 41.14
CA ALA A 782 -48.69 4.99 39.84
C ALA A 782 -49.50 4.16 38.83
N GLN A 783 -49.69 4.67 37.62
CA GLN A 783 -50.42 3.97 36.56
C GLN A 783 -49.64 2.79 35.94
N TYR A 784 -48.32 2.79 36.07
CA TYR A 784 -47.42 1.85 35.40
C TYR A 784 -46.27 1.43 36.33
N THR A 785 -45.79 0.20 36.19
CA THR A 785 -44.57 -0.30 36.84
C THR A 785 -43.77 -1.21 35.91
N SER A 786 -42.43 -1.09 35.94
CA SER A 786 -41.52 -2.04 35.30
C SER A 786 -41.07 -3.17 36.24
N SER A 787 -41.71 -3.32 37.40
CA SER A 787 -41.35 -4.32 38.42
C SER A 787 -42.55 -5.19 38.77
N PRO A 788 -42.45 -6.54 38.67
CA PRO A 788 -43.49 -7.45 39.14
C PRO A 788 -43.61 -7.50 40.68
N THR A 789 -42.68 -6.86 41.39
CA THR A 789 -42.71 -6.65 42.85
C THR A 789 -42.88 -5.17 43.14
N VAL A 790 -43.91 -4.80 43.90
CA VAL A 790 -44.32 -3.42 44.16
C VAL A 790 -44.38 -3.09 45.66
N SER A 791 -44.25 -1.81 45.97
CA SER A 791 -44.56 -1.21 47.26
C SER A 791 -46.07 -0.94 47.37
N VAL A 792 -46.73 -1.60 48.31
CA VAL A 792 -48.17 -1.41 48.57
C VAL A 792 -48.33 -0.57 49.83
N ALA A 793 -48.72 0.69 49.67
CA ALA A 793 -49.08 1.59 50.75
C ALA A 793 -50.46 1.20 51.30
N LEU A 794 -50.58 1.17 52.63
CA LEU A 794 -51.76 0.69 53.34
C LEU A 794 -52.08 1.69 54.46
N ALA A 795 -53.03 2.59 54.21
CA ALA A 795 -53.60 3.40 55.29
C ALA A 795 -54.68 2.59 56.02
N ASP A 796 -54.90 2.88 57.31
CA ASP A 796 -55.87 2.20 58.16
C ASP A 796 -56.34 3.11 59.31
N THR A 797 -57.25 2.61 60.17
CA THR A 797 -57.77 3.34 61.34
C THR A 797 -57.66 2.59 62.67
N GLY A 798 -56.81 1.56 62.76
CA GLY A 798 -56.45 0.87 64.01
C GLY A 798 -56.41 -0.67 63.93
N ALA A 799 -55.91 -1.20 62.82
CA ALA A 799 -55.78 -2.63 62.52
C ALA A 799 -54.55 -3.28 63.19
N ALA A 800 -54.64 -4.58 63.48
CA ALA A 800 -53.51 -5.38 63.97
C ALA A 800 -52.85 -6.20 62.85
N VAL A 801 -53.63 -6.58 61.83
CA VAL A 801 -53.21 -7.40 60.68
C VAL A 801 -53.79 -6.87 59.39
N VAL A 802 -53.13 -7.17 58.27
CA VAL A 802 -53.62 -6.94 56.91
C VAL A 802 -53.54 -8.23 56.10
N ARG A 803 -54.47 -8.43 55.17
CA ARG A 803 -54.54 -9.58 54.28
C ARG A 803 -54.54 -9.09 52.83
N LEU A 804 -53.50 -9.46 52.08
CA LEU A 804 -53.28 -9.05 50.70
C LEU A 804 -53.49 -10.22 49.72
N SER A 805 -54.05 -9.96 48.55
CA SER A 805 -54.24 -10.94 47.47
C SER A 805 -54.15 -10.27 46.09
N ASN A 806 -53.87 -11.06 45.04
CA ASN A 806 -54.05 -10.66 43.64
C ASN A 806 -55.42 -11.13 43.08
N SER A 807 -56.21 -11.88 43.85
CA SER A 807 -57.57 -12.33 43.50
C SER A 807 -58.63 -11.59 44.35
N PRO A 808 -59.79 -11.21 43.79
CA PRO A 808 -60.91 -10.64 44.54
C PRO A 808 -61.74 -11.69 45.32
N GLU A 809 -61.46 -12.98 45.14
CA GLU A 809 -62.33 -14.06 45.62
C GLU A 809 -62.39 -14.11 47.15
N THR A 810 -63.61 -14.09 47.71
CA THR A 810 -63.84 -14.20 49.15
C THR A 810 -64.76 -15.36 49.51
N ILE A 811 -64.51 -15.98 50.66
CA ILE A 811 -65.42 -16.92 51.32
C ILE A 811 -65.68 -16.39 52.73
N GLY A 812 -66.95 -16.32 53.14
CA GLY A 812 -67.33 -15.68 54.41
C GLY A 812 -66.97 -14.19 54.50
N GLY A 813 -66.75 -13.52 53.36
CA GLY A 813 -66.30 -12.12 53.30
C GLY A 813 -64.78 -11.94 53.47
N VAL A 814 -63.97 -13.01 53.51
CA VAL A 814 -62.51 -12.93 53.66
C VAL A 814 -61.81 -13.46 52.40
N LEU A 815 -60.77 -12.75 51.92
CA LEU A 815 -59.99 -13.10 50.73
C LEU A 815 -59.42 -14.53 50.82
N VAL A 816 -59.73 -15.39 49.84
CA VAL A 816 -59.36 -16.81 49.86
C VAL A 816 -57.86 -16.97 49.63
N ALA A 817 -57.37 -16.54 48.46
CA ALA A 817 -55.96 -16.54 48.09
C ALA A 817 -55.17 -15.39 48.76
N GLY A 818 -55.44 -15.13 50.04
CA GLY A 818 -54.89 -14.00 50.79
C GLY A 818 -53.72 -14.37 51.69
N LYS A 819 -52.65 -13.57 51.66
CA LYS A 819 -51.56 -13.61 52.64
C LYS A 819 -51.89 -12.68 53.80
N THR A 820 -52.12 -13.23 54.99
CA THR A 820 -52.21 -12.42 56.21
C THR A 820 -50.81 -12.13 56.74
N VAL A 821 -50.54 -10.87 57.07
CA VAL A 821 -49.31 -10.40 57.72
C VAL A 821 -49.68 -9.43 58.86
N SER A 822 -48.77 -9.24 59.82
CA SER A 822 -48.87 -8.14 60.80
C SER A 822 -49.01 -6.81 60.07
N TYR A 823 -49.85 -5.91 60.58
CA TYR A 823 -50.06 -4.63 59.91
C TYR A 823 -48.76 -3.81 59.87
N ALA A 824 -48.50 -3.25 58.69
CA ALA A 824 -47.47 -2.25 58.44
C ALA A 824 -48.03 -1.25 57.40
N PRO A 825 -47.69 0.05 57.49
CA PRO A 825 -48.22 1.08 56.58
C PRO A 825 -47.72 0.95 55.13
N THR A 826 -46.75 0.05 54.90
CA THR A 826 -46.23 -0.29 53.57
C THR A 826 -45.77 -1.75 53.57
N VAL A 827 -46.17 -2.51 52.55
CA VAL A 827 -45.82 -3.93 52.39
C VAL A 827 -45.30 -4.16 50.98
N THR A 828 -44.14 -4.83 50.86
CA THR A 828 -43.63 -5.31 49.56
C THR A 828 -44.43 -6.52 49.09
N TRP A 829 -44.98 -6.45 47.88
CA TRP A 829 -45.92 -7.42 47.35
C TRP A 829 -45.56 -7.86 45.92
N SER A 830 -45.87 -9.09 45.55
CA SER A 830 -45.64 -9.61 44.19
C SER A 830 -46.96 -9.70 43.42
N LEU A 831 -47.06 -8.98 42.31
CA LEU A 831 -48.21 -9.00 41.41
C LEU A 831 -48.39 -10.37 40.72
N VAL A 832 -47.28 -11.08 40.51
CA VAL A 832 -47.20 -12.32 39.72
C VAL A 832 -47.13 -13.60 40.57
N ASP A 833 -47.27 -13.49 41.90
CA ASP A 833 -47.27 -14.66 42.79
C ASP A 833 -48.60 -15.42 42.71
N SER A 834 -48.58 -16.50 41.92
CA SER A 834 -49.73 -17.40 41.72
C SER A 834 -50.27 -18.04 43.01
N ALA A 835 -49.48 -18.14 44.09
CA ALA A 835 -49.98 -18.64 45.38
C ALA A 835 -51.02 -17.71 46.02
N TYR A 836 -51.05 -16.45 45.58
CA TYR A 836 -52.03 -15.43 45.99
C TYR A 836 -52.89 -14.94 44.82
N GLY A 837 -52.97 -15.72 43.73
CA GLY A 837 -53.77 -15.43 42.54
C GLY A 837 -53.11 -14.54 41.49
N GLY A 838 -51.79 -14.31 41.57
CA GLY A 838 -51.06 -13.48 40.61
C GLY A 838 -50.94 -14.13 39.23
N ALA A 839 -51.11 -13.33 38.18
CA ALA A 839 -50.97 -13.76 36.79
C ALA A 839 -49.52 -13.57 36.29
N SER A 840 -49.08 -14.40 35.34
CA SER A 840 -47.74 -14.28 34.74
C SER A 840 -47.76 -13.41 33.47
N GLY A 841 -47.04 -12.29 33.49
CA GLY A 841 -46.79 -11.45 32.32
C GLY A 841 -47.29 -10.00 32.47
N ASP A 842 -46.98 -9.19 31.45
CA ASP A 842 -47.35 -7.78 31.36
C ASP A 842 -48.88 -7.61 31.16
N GLY A 843 -49.43 -6.51 31.67
CA GLY A 843 -50.87 -6.22 31.70
C GLY A 843 -51.32 -5.51 32.97
N VAL A 844 -52.63 -5.29 33.14
CA VAL A 844 -53.20 -4.66 34.34
C VAL A 844 -53.34 -5.69 35.46
N HIS A 845 -52.64 -5.48 36.57
CA HIS A 845 -52.71 -6.29 37.79
C HIS A 845 -53.44 -5.54 38.91
N LYS A 846 -54.13 -6.28 39.79
CA LYS A 846 -54.90 -5.73 40.91
C LYS A 846 -54.41 -6.29 42.23
N VAL A 847 -54.19 -5.41 43.22
CA VAL A 847 -53.90 -5.81 44.60
C VAL A 847 -55.13 -5.52 45.45
N TYR A 848 -55.64 -6.57 46.09
CA TYR A 848 -56.78 -6.54 47.00
C TYR A 848 -56.30 -6.59 48.45
N ALA A 849 -56.89 -5.76 49.32
CA ALA A 849 -56.51 -5.63 50.71
C ALA A 849 -57.72 -5.68 51.66
N GLN A 850 -57.54 -6.34 52.80
CA GLN A 850 -58.45 -6.27 53.95
C GLN A 850 -57.66 -6.05 55.23
N TRP A 851 -58.20 -5.22 56.12
CA TRP A 851 -57.62 -4.93 57.44
C TRP A 851 -58.40 -5.67 58.52
N GLY A 852 -57.69 -6.18 59.52
CA GLY A 852 -58.28 -7.02 60.58
C GLY A 852 -57.89 -6.57 61.98
N ASP A 853 -58.81 -6.81 62.93
CA ASP A 853 -58.66 -6.46 64.35
C ASP A 853 -57.72 -7.40 65.12
N GLY A 854 -57.30 -8.50 64.50
CA GLY A 854 -56.49 -9.56 65.11
C GLY A 854 -57.32 -10.70 65.73
N ASN A 855 -58.63 -10.54 65.89
CA ASN A 855 -59.56 -11.53 66.48
C ASN A 855 -60.44 -12.23 65.43
N GLY A 856 -60.26 -11.90 64.15
CA GLY A 856 -60.96 -12.53 63.02
C GLY A 856 -62.01 -11.66 62.33
N HIS A 857 -62.21 -10.42 62.79
CA HIS A 857 -63.07 -9.46 62.09
C HIS A 857 -62.26 -8.75 61.01
N TRP A 858 -62.80 -8.70 59.78
CA TRP A 858 -62.15 -8.11 58.61
C TRP A 858 -62.99 -6.98 58.00
N SER A 859 -62.30 -6.01 57.39
CA SER A 859 -62.91 -4.93 56.60
C SER A 859 -63.57 -5.47 55.32
N SER A 860 -64.35 -4.62 54.65
CA SER A 860 -64.59 -4.79 53.20
C SER A 860 -63.26 -4.83 52.44
N VAL A 861 -63.22 -5.55 51.32
CA VAL A 861 -62.07 -5.55 50.40
C VAL A 861 -61.94 -4.16 49.77
N ALA A 862 -60.75 -3.57 49.85
CA ALA A 862 -60.33 -2.46 48.99
C ALA A 862 -59.41 -3.01 47.89
N SER A 863 -59.27 -2.29 46.78
CA SER A 863 -58.39 -2.67 45.67
C SER A 863 -57.80 -1.45 44.96
N ASP A 864 -56.58 -1.60 44.45
CA ASP A 864 -55.95 -0.67 43.51
C ASP A 864 -55.42 -1.45 42.29
N ASP A 865 -55.13 -0.77 41.17
CA ASP A 865 -54.53 -1.39 39.98
C ASP A 865 -53.34 -0.63 39.38
N ILE A 866 -52.47 -1.40 38.72
CA ILE A 866 -51.29 -0.91 38.04
C ILE A 866 -51.05 -1.73 36.76
N LEU A 867 -50.59 -1.09 35.69
CA LEU A 867 -50.13 -1.80 34.50
C LEU A 867 -48.67 -2.21 34.69
N LEU A 868 -48.42 -3.52 34.80
CA LEU A 868 -47.07 -4.09 34.69
C LEU A 868 -46.67 -4.11 33.22
N ASP A 869 -45.57 -3.46 32.90
CA ASP A 869 -44.95 -3.45 31.57
C ASP A 869 -43.44 -3.60 31.78
N THR A 870 -42.91 -4.77 31.42
CA THR A 870 -41.48 -5.11 31.50
C THR A 870 -40.80 -5.06 30.13
N THR A 871 -41.51 -4.59 29.11
CA THR A 871 -41.11 -4.67 27.71
C THR A 871 -40.48 -3.34 27.27
N SER A 872 -39.18 -3.35 26.96
CA SER A 872 -38.51 -2.11 26.54
C SER A 872 -39.00 -1.59 25.17
N PRO A 873 -39.19 -0.27 25.01
CA PRO A 873 -39.54 0.33 23.72
C PRO A 873 -38.42 0.14 22.69
N SER A 874 -38.78 0.32 21.41
CA SER A 874 -37.88 0.20 20.26
C SER A 874 -37.90 1.48 19.42
N GLY A 875 -36.87 1.71 18.59
CA GLY A 875 -36.85 2.88 17.72
C GLY A 875 -35.58 3.03 16.87
N SER A 876 -35.55 4.12 16.09
CA SER A 876 -34.46 4.52 15.20
C SER A 876 -34.12 6.01 15.36
N VAL A 877 -32.93 6.37 14.90
CA VAL A 877 -32.47 7.75 14.75
C VAL A 877 -31.74 7.85 13.40
N THR A 878 -31.87 8.97 12.72
CA THR A 878 -31.24 9.22 11.40
C THR A 878 -30.73 10.65 11.31
N ILE A 879 -29.51 10.86 10.81
CA ILE A 879 -28.83 12.16 10.77
C ILE A 879 -29.07 12.83 9.41
N ALA A 880 -29.74 13.98 9.42
CA ALA A 880 -30.07 14.75 8.23
C ALA A 880 -29.69 16.24 8.36
N PRO A 881 -29.34 16.94 7.26
CA PRO A 881 -29.09 18.39 7.29
C PRO A 881 -30.35 19.21 7.61
N ASP A 882 -31.52 18.70 7.19
CA ASP A 882 -32.81 19.39 7.20
C ASP A 882 -33.87 18.74 8.12
N GLY A 883 -33.65 17.50 8.55
CA GLY A 883 -34.54 16.71 9.42
C GLY A 883 -35.43 15.71 8.69
N THR A 884 -35.12 15.37 7.44
CA THR A 884 -35.77 14.30 6.67
C THR A 884 -35.41 12.90 7.17
N SER A 885 -36.19 11.90 6.77
CA SER A 885 -35.92 10.46 6.98
C SER A 885 -34.74 9.93 6.17
N ASP A 886 -34.31 10.68 5.16
CA ASP A 886 -33.37 10.25 4.15
C ASP A 886 -31.97 10.67 4.62
N GLY A 887 -31.30 9.78 5.35
CA GLY A 887 -30.01 10.04 6.00
C GLY A 887 -28.94 10.52 5.01
N ALA A 888 -28.05 11.39 5.49
CA ALA A 888 -26.99 11.96 4.66
C ALA A 888 -25.65 11.25 4.88
N ASP A 889 -24.98 10.88 3.78
CA ASP A 889 -23.60 10.36 3.81
C ASP A 889 -22.59 11.38 4.36
N TYR A 890 -22.82 12.67 4.08
CA TYR A 890 -21.90 13.79 4.37
C TYR A 890 -22.62 15.02 4.91
N VAL A 891 -22.02 15.72 5.89
CA VAL A 891 -22.45 17.07 6.32
C VAL A 891 -21.28 18.03 6.45
N ASN A 892 -21.52 19.31 6.12
CA ASN A 892 -20.54 20.41 6.29
C ASN A 892 -20.69 21.20 7.62
N SER A 893 -21.62 20.77 8.47
CA SER A 893 -21.99 21.46 9.71
C SER A 893 -22.03 20.49 10.87
N ARG A 894 -21.52 20.91 12.03
CA ARG A 894 -21.71 20.19 13.30
C ARG A 894 -23.14 20.28 13.81
N SER A 895 -23.88 21.33 13.43
CA SER A 895 -25.30 21.45 13.72
C SER A 895 -26.08 20.72 12.63
N VAL A 896 -26.80 19.68 13.05
CA VAL A 896 -27.61 18.79 12.21
C VAL A 896 -28.99 18.63 12.85
N LYS A 897 -29.91 17.98 12.16
CA LYS A 897 -31.14 17.46 12.76
C LYS A 897 -31.11 15.94 12.76
N LEU A 898 -31.79 15.38 13.74
CA LEU A 898 -32.11 13.97 13.82
C LEU A 898 -33.57 13.80 13.42
N ALA A 899 -33.87 12.86 12.53
CA ALA A 899 -35.20 12.26 12.39
C ALA A 899 -35.26 11.04 13.32
N ILE A 900 -36.40 10.85 13.98
CA ILE A 900 -36.58 9.91 15.10
C ILE A 900 -37.91 9.17 14.92
N SER A 901 -37.88 7.85 15.10
CA SER A 901 -39.07 7.00 15.18
C SER A 901 -38.95 6.08 16.38
N ALA A 902 -40.03 5.86 17.12
CA ALA A 902 -40.06 4.90 18.21
C ALA A 902 -41.46 4.29 18.38
N SER A 903 -41.51 3.06 18.85
CA SER A 903 -42.73 2.27 19.05
C SER A 903 -42.58 1.33 20.24
N ASP A 904 -43.70 1.14 20.94
CA ASP A 904 -43.78 0.38 22.19
C ASP A 904 -44.75 -0.81 22.03
N PRO A 905 -44.37 -2.06 22.36
CA PRO A 905 -45.23 -3.23 22.14
C PRO A 905 -46.41 -3.30 23.11
N SER A 906 -47.58 -3.76 22.64
CA SER A 906 -48.76 -3.93 23.49
C SER A 906 -48.66 -5.18 24.39
N PRO A 907 -49.05 -5.13 25.68
CA PRO A 907 -49.60 -3.98 26.42
C PRO A 907 -48.52 -2.95 26.79
N ALA A 908 -48.66 -1.73 26.27
CA ALA A 908 -47.64 -0.69 26.29
C ALA A 908 -47.93 0.37 27.36
N SER A 909 -46.92 0.80 28.10
CA SER A 909 -46.97 2.05 28.88
C SER A 909 -46.70 3.30 28.03
N GLY A 910 -46.11 3.13 26.84
CA GLY A 910 -46.01 4.10 25.75
C GLY A 910 -44.75 4.95 25.78
N VAL A 911 -44.06 5.06 24.64
CA VAL A 911 -42.82 5.86 24.50
C VAL A 911 -43.02 7.30 25.01
N LYS A 912 -42.33 7.63 26.10
CA LYS A 912 -42.55 8.87 26.86
C LYS A 912 -41.39 9.83 26.75
N LEU A 913 -40.16 9.32 26.83
CA LEU A 913 -38.93 10.10 26.88
C LEU A 913 -37.91 9.58 25.86
N MET A 914 -36.97 10.44 25.49
CA MET A 914 -35.82 10.14 24.65
C MET A 914 -34.54 10.81 25.21
N ARG A 915 -33.38 10.30 24.83
CA ARG A 915 -32.07 10.92 25.09
C ARG A 915 -31.05 10.53 24.02
N PHE A 916 -29.99 11.34 23.89
CA PHE A 916 -29.02 11.22 22.80
C PHE A 916 -27.56 11.24 23.29
N SER A 917 -26.65 10.70 22.48
CA SER A 917 -25.21 10.70 22.74
C SER A 917 -24.39 10.78 21.44
N ASN A 918 -23.19 11.35 21.52
CA ASN A 918 -22.19 11.35 20.43
C ASN A 918 -21.13 10.23 20.59
N ASP A 919 -21.18 9.43 21.66
CA ASP A 919 -20.17 8.41 21.99
C ASP A 919 -20.78 7.10 22.57
N GLY A 920 -22.09 7.06 22.86
CA GLY A 920 -22.80 5.92 23.41
C GLY A 920 -22.74 5.78 24.94
N SER A 921 -22.03 6.68 25.63
CA SER A 921 -21.74 6.61 27.08
C SER A 921 -22.03 7.93 27.83
N SER A 922 -21.67 9.07 27.24
CA SER A 922 -22.04 10.41 27.65
C SER A 922 -23.42 10.74 27.08
N TRP A 923 -24.47 10.51 27.87
CA TRP A 923 -25.86 10.75 27.45
C TRP A 923 -26.37 12.12 27.87
N SER A 924 -27.26 12.70 27.06
CA SER A 924 -28.08 13.84 27.48
C SER A 924 -29.01 13.46 28.64
N SER A 925 -29.52 14.47 29.34
CA SER A 925 -30.74 14.32 30.14
C SER A 925 -31.87 13.71 29.29
N TRP A 926 -32.76 12.97 29.95
CA TRP A 926 -34.03 12.54 29.35
C TRP A 926 -34.92 13.76 29.08
N GLU A 927 -35.52 13.79 27.90
CA GLU A 927 -36.49 14.81 27.47
C GLU A 927 -37.73 14.14 26.85
N PRO A 928 -38.89 14.82 26.74
CA PRO A 928 -40.09 14.24 26.13
C PRO A 928 -39.84 13.74 24.70
N TYR A 929 -40.44 12.61 24.34
CA TYR A 929 -40.32 12.04 22.99
C TYR A 929 -40.84 13.01 21.91
N ALA A 930 -40.06 13.16 20.83
CA ALA A 930 -40.45 13.90 19.63
C ALA A 930 -39.79 13.29 18.38
N SER A 931 -40.45 13.39 17.22
CA SER A 931 -39.98 12.79 15.97
C SER A 931 -38.80 13.51 15.29
N THR A 932 -38.38 14.68 15.80
CA THR A 932 -37.17 15.36 15.34
C THR A 932 -36.42 16.04 16.48
N LYS A 933 -35.10 16.17 16.36
CA LYS A 933 -34.23 16.84 17.34
C LYS A 933 -33.09 17.61 16.66
N SER A 934 -32.92 18.89 16.97
CA SER A 934 -31.69 19.62 16.63
C SER A 934 -30.54 19.11 17.49
N TRP A 935 -29.44 18.68 16.86
CA TRP A 935 -28.31 18.06 17.53
C TRP A 935 -26.97 18.68 17.11
N THR A 936 -25.96 18.55 17.97
CA THR A 936 -24.59 19.01 17.71
C THR A 936 -23.62 17.85 17.77
N LEU A 937 -23.07 17.49 16.61
CA LEU A 937 -22.07 16.44 16.46
C LEU A 937 -20.78 16.77 17.24
N SER A 938 -20.01 15.74 17.61
CA SER A 938 -18.69 15.91 18.23
C SER A 938 -17.73 16.68 17.32
N SER A 939 -16.66 17.24 17.91
CA SER A 939 -15.72 18.12 17.20
C SER A 939 -14.77 17.36 16.26
N LYS A 940 -14.03 18.14 15.44
CA LYS A 940 -13.16 17.69 14.33
C LYS A 940 -13.93 17.03 13.18
N ASN A 941 -13.33 16.95 12.00
CA ASN A 941 -13.86 16.18 10.86
C ASN A 941 -13.89 14.66 11.16
N GLY A 942 -14.34 13.86 10.19
CA GLY A 942 -14.42 12.41 10.25
C GLY A 942 -15.83 11.90 10.57
N THR A 943 -16.02 10.58 10.58
CA THR A 943 -17.30 9.94 10.91
C THR A 943 -17.80 10.37 12.30
N LYS A 944 -19.10 10.67 12.41
CA LYS A 944 -19.80 11.05 13.64
C LYS A 944 -21.02 10.15 13.80
N THR A 945 -21.02 9.35 14.86
CA THR A 945 -22.16 8.52 15.24
C THR A 945 -23.02 9.28 16.24
N VAL A 946 -24.34 9.28 16.03
CA VAL A 946 -25.31 9.73 17.03
C VAL A 946 -26.10 8.52 17.49
N TYR A 947 -26.17 8.36 18.81
CA TYR A 947 -26.94 7.32 19.48
C TYR A 947 -28.22 7.93 20.06
N ALA A 948 -29.30 7.16 20.07
CA ALA A 948 -30.56 7.49 20.72
C ALA A 948 -31.03 6.35 21.63
N GLN A 949 -31.65 6.69 22.75
CA GLN A 949 -32.39 5.77 23.61
C GLN A 949 -33.77 6.36 23.91
N PHE A 950 -34.74 5.46 24.08
CA PHE A 950 -36.13 5.76 24.38
C PHE A 950 -36.50 5.17 25.73
N ARG A 951 -37.47 5.77 26.41
CA ARG A 951 -38.04 5.28 27.66
C ARG A 951 -39.55 5.41 27.62
N ASP A 952 -40.25 4.40 28.08
CA ASP A 952 -41.71 4.38 28.19
C ASP A 952 -42.19 5.09 29.48
N ALA A 953 -43.44 4.82 29.92
CA ALA A 953 -43.99 5.37 31.16
C ALA A 953 -43.84 4.43 32.39
N ALA A 954 -43.66 3.12 32.21
CA ALA A 954 -43.36 2.15 33.27
C ALA A 954 -41.92 2.28 33.80
N GLY A 955 -41.01 2.71 32.94
CA GLY A 955 -39.61 2.99 33.21
C GLY A 955 -38.60 2.20 32.39
N ASN A 956 -39.00 1.32 31.45
CA ASN A 956 -38.05 0.51 30.68
C ASN A 956 -37.32 1.35 29.63
N VAL A 957 -36.07 0.97 29.31
CA VAL A 957 -35.18 1.72 28.43
C VAL A 957 -34.80 0.89 27.22
N SER A 958 -34.97 1.47 26.02
CA SER A 958 -34.64 0.81 24.76
C SER A 958 -33.16 0.42 24.66
N ALA A 959 -32.88 -0.56 23.79
CA ALA A 959 -31.55 -0.67 23.20
C ALA A 959 -31.15 0.65 22.49
N SER A 960 -29.85 0.93 22.42
CA SER A 960 -29.34 2.15 21.78
C SER A 960 -29.48 2.07 20.26
N ALA A 961 -30.43 2.81 19.69
CA ALA A 961 -30.45 3.11 18.27
C ALA A 961 -29.23 3.97 17.90
N ARG A 962 -28.75 3.90 16.65
CA ARG A 962 -27.66 4.75 16.16
C ARG A 962 -27.70 4.96 14.65
N ASP A 963 -27.12 6.06 14.21
CA ASP A 963 -26.77 6.36 12.82
C ASP A 963 -25.44 7.13 12.75
N SER A 964 -24.81 7.22 11.57
CA SER A 964 -23.49 7.82 11.41
C SER A 964 -23.27 8.54 10.08
N VAL A 965 -22.74 9.76 10.15
CA VAL A 965 -22.45 10.63 8.99
C VAL A 965 -20.96 11.03 8.93
N MET A 966 -20.42 11.25 7.73
CA MET A 966 -19.11 11.89 7.57
C MET A 966 -19.22 13.41 7.78
N LEU A 967 -18.69 13.93 8.88
CA LEU A 967 -18.57 15.38 9.07
C LEU A 967 -17.31 15.90 8.38
N ASP A 968 -17.49 16.86 7.49
CA ASP A 968 -16.40 17.60 6.87
C ASP A 968 -16.69 19.10 6.78
N THR A 969 -16.09 19.86 7.69
CA THR A 969 -16.14 21.34 7.74
C THR A 969 -14.99 22.02 6.98
N SER A 970 -14.18 21.27 6.24
CA SER A 970 -12.98 21.77 5.55
C SER A 970 -13.27 22.11 4.10
N ALA A 971 -12.81 23.27 3.63
CA ALA A 971 -12.91 23.61 2.21
C ALA A 971 -11.73 23.00 1.41
N PRO A 972 -11.94 22.43 0.20
CA PRO A 972 -10.92 21.63 -0.46
C PRO A 972 -9.65 22.42 -0.81
N LYS A 973 -8.50 21.79 -0.64
CA LYS A 973 -7.17 22.36 -0.87
C LYS A 973 -6.91 22.41 -2.39
N VAL A 974 -6.83 23.63 -2.94
CA VAL A 974 -6.42 23.86 -4.34
C VAL A 974 -4.96 24.28 -4.40
N ARG A 975 -4.10 23.38 -4.90
CA ARG A 975 -2.71 23.70 -5.28
C ARG A 975 -2.66 23.83 -6.80
N GLY A 976 -2.14 24.92 -7.34
CA GLY A 976 -2.14 25.13 -8.79
C GLY A 976 -1.01 26.04 -9.26
N HIS A 977 -0.47 25.73 -10.43
CA HIS A 977 0.57 26.53 -11.07
C HIS A 977 0.41 26.53 -12.60
N VAL A 978 0.95 27.58 -13.23
CA VAL A 978 0.98 27.72 -14.69
C VAL A 978 2.41 28.01 -15.09
N GLY A 979 2.91 27.32 -16.12
CA GLY A 979 4.13 27.77 -16.78
C GLY A 979 5.11 26.73 -17.30
N ALA A 980 4.75 25.45 -17.48
CA ALA A 980 5.62 24.59 -18.28
C ALA A 980 5.65 25.09 -19.74
N LEU A 981 6.83 25.40 -20.26
CA LEU A 981 7.08 25.66 -21.68
C LEU A 981 7.46 24.33 -22.31
N PHE A 982 6.71 23.86 -23.32
CA PHE A 982 7.00 22.58 -23.96
C PHE A 982 8.13 22.71 -24.98
N THR A 983 9.30 22.15 -24.67
CA THR A 983 10.31 21.77 -25.68
C THR A 983 9.71 20.80 -26.69
N GLY A 984 10.31 20.71 -27.87
CA GLY A 984 9.81 19.86 -28.95
C GLY A 984 8.60 20.43 -29.70
N THR A 985 8.02 21.55 -29.25
CA THR A 985 6.84 22.15 -29.89
C THR A 985 7.17 23.35 -30.78
N THR A 986 6.35 23.57 -31.80
CA THR A 986 6.43 24.76 -32.67
C THR A 986 5.51 25.86 -32.15
N VAL A 987 6.02 27.10 -32.06
CA VAL A 987 5.19 28.28 -31.79
C VAL A 987 4.19 28.45 -32.94
N ARG A 988 2.90 28.27 -32.65
CA ARG A 988 1.83 28.22 -33.65
C ARG A 988 1.53 29.62 -34.20
N LEU A 989 1.13 29.65 -35.47
CA LEU A 989 0.60 30.82 -36.14
C LEU A 989 -0.93 30.72 -36.15
N ASN A 990 -1.63 31.74 -35.66
CA ASN A 990 -3.09 31.80 -35.69
C ASN A 990 -3.50 32.88 -36.68
N THR A 991 -4.17 32.48 -37.76
CA THR A 991 -4.63 33.38 -38.84
C THR A 991 -6.14 33.63 -38.81
N ALA A 992 -6.88 32.94 -37.92
CA ALA A 992 -8.35 32.92 -37.88
C ALA A 992 -9.03 34.24 -37.48
N SER A 993 -8.28 35.24 -37.04
CA SER A 993 -8.78 36.56 -36.60
C SER A 993 -8.51 37.70 -37.60
N GLY A 994 -7.94 37.40 -38.77
CA GLY A 994 -7.44 38.42 -39.70
C GLY A 994 -6.16 39.15 -39.22
N GLN A 995 -5.69 38.83 -38.00
CA GLN A 995 -4.48 39.38 -37.40
C GLN A 995 -3.51 38.25 -37.08
N THR A 996 -2.23 38.40 -37.48
CA THR A 996 -1.22 37.33 -37.40
C THR A 996 -0.67 37.13 -35.98
N ASP A 997 -1.50 36.58 -35.09
CA ASP A 997 -1.15 36.32 -33.68
C ASP A 997 -0.39 34.98 -33.54
N TYR A 998 0.77 35.01 -32.89
CA TYR A 998 1.55 33.81 -32.58
C TYR A 998 1.19 33.29 -31.19
N SER A 999 1.16 31.97 -30.97
CA SER A 999 0.88 31.38 -29.65
C SER A 999 1.88 30.31 -29.24
N VAL A 1000 2.36 30.43 -28.00
CA VAL A 1000 3.28 29.50 -27.32
C VAL A 1000 2.46 28.57 -26.43
N MET A 1001 2.77 27.28 -26.43
CA MET A 1001 2.06 26.32 -25.56
C MET A 1001 2.60 26.34 -24.14
N GLY A 1002 1.70 26.57 -23.18
CA GLY A 1002 1.93 26.45 -21.74
C GLY A 1002 1.13 25.31 -21.11
N LYS A 1003 1.62 24.70 -20.01
CA LYS A 1003 0.82 23.82 -19.14
C LYS A 1003 0.20 24.62 -18.00
N LEU A 1004 -1.10 24.44 -17.77
CA LEU A 1004 -1.79 24.70 -16.50
C LEU A 1004 -1.92 23.37 -15.76
N SER A 1005 -1.44 23.32 -14.52
CA SER A 1005 -1.57 22.17 -13.62
C SER A 1005 -2.36 22.60 -12.39
N VAL A 1006 -3.48 21.95 -12.11
CA VAL A 1006 -4.31 22.18 -10.92
C VAL A 1006 -4.52 20.85 -10.21
N VAL A 1007 -4.08 20.79 -8.95
CA VAL A 1007 -4.33 19.70 -8.01
C VAL A 1007 -5.49 20.10 -7.11
N PHE A 1008 -6.49 19.22 -7.06
CA PHE A 1008 -7.56 19.26 -6.07
C PHE A 1008 -7.28 18.17 -5.03
N GLN A 1009 -7.29 18.55 -3.76
CA GLN A 1009 -7.17 17.64 -2.63
C GLN A 1009 -8.27 17.96 -1.62
N ASP A 1010 -9.03 16.96 -1.22
CA ASP A 1010 -9.80 17.00 0.02
C ASP A 1010 -9.61 15.68 0.75
N ASP A 1011 -9.48 15.74 2.07
CA ASP A 1011 -9.02 14.64 2.92
C ASP A 1011 -10.12 14.07 3.82
N ALA A 1012 -11.38 14.50 3.67
CA ALA A 1012 -12.48 14.11 4.58
C ALA A 1012 -13.77 13.72 3.84
N SER A 1013 -14.34 14.56 2.97
CA SER A 1013 -15.49 14.18 2.14
C SER A 1013 -15.14 13.96 0.67
N GLY A 1014 -13.99 14.45 0.22
CA GLY A 1014 -13.48 14.23 -1.13
C GLY A 1014 -14.16 15.10 -2.19
N VAL A 1015 -13.43 15.40 -3.28
CA VAL A 1015 -13.92 16.29 -4.35
C VAL A 1015 -15.17 15.70 -5.04
N ALA A 1016 -16.20 16.52 -5.23
CA ALA A 1016 -17.44 16.17 -5.94
C ALA A 1016 -17.65 16.97 -7.24
N HIS A 1017 -17.10 18.19 -7.33
CA HIS A 1017 -17.23 19.04 -8.51
C HIS A 1017 -16.08 20.05 -8.62
N PHE A 1018 -15.64 20.35 -9.84
CA PHE A 1018 -14.74 21.47 -10.10
C PHE A 1018 -15.10 22.24 -11.37
N SER A 1019 -14.64 23.49 -11.45
CA SER A 1019 -14.58 24.27 -12.69
C SER A 1019 -13.29 25.11 -12.73
N VAL A 1020 -12.76 25.30 -13.94
CA VAL A 1020 -11.55 26.08 -14.21
C VAL A 1020 -11.84 27.01 -15.38
N ALA A 1021 -11.59 28.32 -15.19
CA ALA A 1021 -11.86 29.36 -16.18
C ALA A 1021 -10.67 30.30 -16.37
N ARG A 1022 -10.53 30.87 -17.57
CA ARG A 1022 -9.43 31.75 -18.01
C ARG A 1022 -9.94 33.13 -18.38
N LYS A 1023 -9.23 34.17 -17.91
CA LYS A 1023 -9.41 35.58 -18.28
C LYS A 1023 -8.16 36.10 -18.98
N VAL A 1024 -8.33 36.86 -20.07
CA VAL A 1024 -7.24 37.51 -20.81
C VAL A 1024 -7.35 39.02 -20.63
N GLY A 1025 -6.25 39.66 -20.21
CA GLY A 1025 -6.21 41.10 -19.95
C GLY A 1025 -7.29 41.56 -18.96
N ARG A 1026 -8.19 42.44 -19.43
CA ARG A 1026 -9.34 42.96 -18.67
C ARG A 1026 -10.68 42.24 -18.94
N GLY A 1027 -10.76 41.34 -19.93
CA GLY A 1027 -12.01 40.71 -20.41
C GLY A 1027 -12.70 39.75 -19.42
N ALA A 1028 -13.73 39.03 -19.87
CA ALA A 1028 -14.46 38.06 -19.02
C ALA A 1028 -13.60 36.83 -18.64
N TYR A 1029 -14.07 36.04 -17.67
CA TYR A 1029 -13.62 34.66 -17.46
C TYR A 1029 -14.41 33.73 -18.37
N VAL A 1030 -13.72 32.91 -19.16
CA VAL A 1030 -14.31 31.87 -20.01
C VAL A 1030 -13.92 30.50 -19.42
N THR A 1031 -14.88 29.62 -19.20
CA THR A 1031 -14.62 28.25 -18.71
C THR A 1031 -13.72 27.49 -19.69
N LEU A 1032 -12.72 26.79 -19.17
CA LEU A 1032 -11.87 25.85 -19.90
C LEU A 1032 -12.35 24.41 -19.67
N SER A 1033 -12.65 24.06 -18.42
CA SER A 1033 -13.05 22.72 -18.01
C SER A 1033 -13.97 22.80 -16.78
N GLN A 1034 -14.90 21.86 -16.66
CA GLN A 1034 -15.72 21.64 -15.48
C GLN A 1034 -16.22 20.20 -15.46
N ALA A 1035 -16.31 19.56 -14.29
CA ALA A 1035 -16.79 18.19 -14.16
C ALA A 1035 -17.37 17.90 -12.78
N ARG A 1036 -18.27 16.91 -12.71
CA ARG A 1036 -18.60 16.20 -11.47
C ARG A 1036 -17.66 15.01 -11.31
N VAL A 1037 -17.26 14.71 -10.08
CA VAL A 1037 -16.29 13.67 -9.74
C VAL A 1037 -17.01 12.52 -9.04
N ARG A 1038 -16.86 11.30 -9.54
CA ARG A 1038 -17.32 10.04 -8.94
C ARG A 1038 -16.15 9.04 -8.97
N GLY A 1039 -15.97 8.25 -7.91
CA GLY A 1039 -15.04 7.10 -7.87
C GLY A 1039 -13.53 7.35 -8.01
N LEU A 1040 -13.08 8.58 -8.27
CA LEU A 1040 -11.66 8.89 -8.55
C LEU A 1040 -10.80 8.98 -7.28
N LYS A 1041 -9.59 8.39 -7.35
CA LYS A 1041 -8.50 8.61 -6.38
C LYS A 1041 -8.08 10.10 -6.40
N ILE A 1042 -7.77 10.64 -5.22
CA ILE A 1042 -7.26 12.01 -5.01
C ILE A 1042 -5.74 11.90 -4.76
N PRO A 1043 -4.88 12.80 -5.27
CA PRO A 1043 -5.15 14.10 -5.90
C PRO A 1043 -5.55 14.05 -7.38
N LEU A 1044 -6.67 14.72 -7.72
CA LEU A 1044 -7.08 14.93 -9.11
C LEU A 1044 -6.23 16.05 -9.75
N VAL A 1045 -5.56 15.75 -10.87
CA VAL A 1045 -4.70 16.68 -11.61
C VAL A 1045 -5.36 17.13 -12.92
N LEU A 1046 -5.95 18.33 -12.97
CA LEU A 1046 -6.26 18.95 -14.26
C LEU A 1046 -4.96 19.45 -14.91
N SER A 1047 -4.65 18.92 -16.09
CA SER A 1047 -3.42 19.15 -16.84
C SER A 1047 -3.74 19.59 -18.27
N ASP A 1048 -3.76 20.90 -18.53
CA ASP A 1048 -4.36 21.47 -19.75
C ASP A 1048 -3.35 22.26 -20.61
N ARG A 1049 -3.45 22.15 -21.94
CA ARG A 1049 -2.54 22.81 -22.91
C ARG A 1049 -3.09 24.18 -23.33
N LEU A 1050 -2.48 25.23 -22.79
CA LEU A 1050 -2.86 26.61 -23.04
C LEU A 1050 -2.08 27.22 -24.21
N ALA A 1051 -2.80 27.63 -25.26
CA ALA A 1051 -2.28 28.58 -26.24
C ALA A 1051 -2.14 29.98 -25.60
N LEU A 1052 -0.90 30.41 -25.32
CA LEU A 1052 -0.57 31.71 -24.73
C LEU A 1052 0.08 32.62 -25.78
N VAL A 1053 -0.62 33.69 -26.16
CA VAL A 1053 -0.15 34.69 -27.11
C VAL A 1053 0.84 35.63 -26.39
N PRO A 1054 2.08 35.79 -26.88
CA PRO A 1054 3.04 36.73 -26.29
C PRO A 1054 2.53 38.17 -26.34
N GLY A 1055 2.81 38.93 -25.29
CA GLY A 1055 2.27 40.28 -25.07
C GLY A 1055 0.89 40.31 -24.39
N LYS A 1056 0.21 39.16 -24.21
CA LYS A 1056 -1.03 39.08 -23.42
C LYS A 1056 -0.75 38.57 -22.00
N THR A 1057 -1.57 39.03 -21.05
CA THR A 1057 -1.56 38.59 -19.64
C THR A 1057 -2.79 37.73 -19.35
N TYR A 1058 -2.59 36.62 -18.66
CA TYR A 1058 -3.60 35.59 -18.37
C TYR A 1058 -3.82 35.46 -16.86
N ARG A 1059 -5.09 35.29 -16.45
CA ARG A 1059 -5.49 34.91 -15.09
C ARG A 1059 -6.41 33.70 -15.16
N PHE A 1060 -6.40 32.86 -14.14
CA PHE A 1060 -7.28 31.70 -14.04
C PHE A 1060 -8.08 31.76 -12.74
N ARG A 1061 -9.31 31.25 -12.77
CA ARG A 1061 -10.16 31.01 -11.61
C ARG A 1061 -10.46 29.52 -11.56
N VAL A 1062 -10.11 28.90 -10.45
CA VAL A 1062 -10.47 27.53 -10.09
C VAL A 1062 -11.56 27.62 -9.03
N ILE A 1063 -12.63 26.85 -9.17
CA ILE A 1063 -13.63 26.62 -8.12
C ILE A 1063 -13.73 25.11 -7.94
N VAL A 1064 -13.69 24.64 -6.69
CA VAL A 1064 -13.86 23.22 -6.34
C VAL A 1064 -14.84 23.10 -5.18
N ARG A 1065 -15.63 22.03 -5.19
CA ARG A 1065 -16.57 21.63 -4.13
C ARG A 1065 -16.43 20.14 -3.85
N ASP A 1066 -16.48 19.78 -2.58
CA ASP A 1066 -16.49 18.41 -2.07
C ASP A 1066 -17.91 17.82 -1.91
N ARG A 1067 -18.01 16.62 -1.35
CA ARG A 1067 -19.29 15.90 -1.16
C ARG A 1067 -20.11 16.45 0.02
N ALA A 1068 -19.46 16.99 1.07
CA ALA A 1068 -20.15 17.71 2.14
C ALA A 1068 -20.70 19.08 1.68
N GLY A 1069 -20.17 19.63 0.58
CA GLY A 1069 -20.62 20.86 -0.06
C GLY A 1069 -19.78 22.10 0.24
N ASN A 1070 -18.66 21.99 0.96
CA ASN A 1070 -17.73 23.11 1.15
C ASN A 1070 -17.15 23.51 -0.23
N THR A 1071 -16.59 24.73 -0.34
CA THR A 1071 -16.22 25.26 -1.67
C THR A 1071 -15.04 26.22 -1.61
N THR A 1072 -13.98 25.89 -2.32
CA THR A 1072 -12.77 26.74 -2.46
C THR A 1072 -12.75 27.41 -3.82
N THR A 1073 -12.56 28.73 -3.83
CA THR A 1073 -12.22 29.50 -5.05
C THR A 1073 -10.76 29.96 -4.99
N LYS A 1074 -9.94 29.55 -5.97
CA LYS A 1074 -8.53 29.92 -6.09
C LYS A 1074 -8.28 30.67 -7.40
N TYR A 1075 -7.60 31.82 -7.31
CA TYR A 1075 -7.12 32.54 -8.49
C TYR A 1075 -5.64 32.24 -8.74
N LEU A 1076 -5.27 32.04 -10.01
CA LEU A 1076 -3.89 31.79 -10.45
C LEU A 1076 -3.45 32.86 -11.47
N GLY A 1077 -2.16 33.22 -11.41
CA GLY A 1077 -1.62 34.35 -12.16
C GLY A 1077 -1.74 35.70 -11.42
N PRO A 1078 -1.57 36.83 -12.12
CA PRO A 1078 -1.37 36.95 -13.56
C PRO A 1078 -0.09 36.26 -14.06
N ILE A 1079 -0.16 35.61 -15.22
CA ILE A 1079 1.01 35.16 -15.98
C ILE A 1079 1.10 35.99 -17.26
N THR A 1080 2.26 36.55 -17.55
CA THR A 1080 2.52 37.25 -18.82
C THR A 1080 3.52 36.47 -19.66
N CYS A 1081 3.13 36.15 -20.89
CA CYS A 1081 4.03 35.61 -21.91
C CYS A 1081 4.67 36.77 -22.66
N THR A 1082 5.99 36.75 -22.87
CA THR A 1082 6.68 37.77 -23.68
C THR A 1082 7.70 37.11 -24.59
N ALA A 1083 7.67 37.46 -25.88
CA ALA A 1083 8.65 37.02 -26.87
C ALA A 1083 9.64 38.16 -27.16
N PHE A 1084 10.91 37.80 -27.26
CA PHE A 1084 12.03 38.70 -27.58
C PHE A 1084 12.70 38.17 -28.84
N GLN A 1085 12.52 38.87 -29.96
CA GLN A 1085 13.07 38.51 -31.26
C GLN A 1085 14.60 38.66 -31.30
N GLU A 1086 15.24 38.14 -32.34
CA GLU A 1086 16.71 38.16 -32.57
C GLU A 1086 17.33 39.57 -32.60
N SER A 1087 16.50 40.59 -32.81
CA SER A 1087 16.83 42.02 -32.86
C SER A 1087 16.50 42.76 -31.57
N SER A 1088 16.04 42.06 -30.52
CA SER A 1088 15.86 42.68 -29.21
C SER A 1088 17.20 43.12 -28.64
N TRP A 1089 17.28 44.33 -28.06
CA TRP A 1089 18.48 44.83 -27.36
C TRP A 1089 18.95 43.90 -26.22
N ARG A 1090 18.09 42.99 -25.75
CA ARG A 1090 18.40 41.96 -24.76
C ARG A 1090 19.17 40.77 -25.33
N VAL A 1091 19.26 40.63 -26.65
CA VAL A 1091 19.94 39.54 -27.37
C VAL A 1091 21.27 40.06 -27.92
N GLY A 1092 22.33 39.87 -27.14
CA GLY A 1092 23.70 40.03 -27.60
C GLY A 1092 24.14 38.85 -28.47
N ILE A 1093 25.00 39.13 -29.44
CA ILE A 1093 25.66 38.13 -30.30
C ILE A 1093 27.16 38.42 -30.23
N ARG A 1094 27.99 37.37 -30.17
CA ARG A 1094 29.46 37.47 -30.23
C ARG A 1094 29.98 36.54 -31.33
N GLY A 1095 31.01 36.99 -32.02
CA GLY A 1095 31.56 36.31 -33.22
C GLY A 1095 30.70 36.49 -34.48
N SER A 1096 31.01 35.70 -35.51
CA SER A 1096 30.44 35.86 -36.86
C SER A 1096 28.97 35.48 -36.93
N SER A 1097 28.15 36.35 -37.54
CA SER A 1097 26.70 36.14 -37.63
C SER A 1097 26.08 36.75 -38.89
N GLU A 1098 24.95 36.19 -39.31
CA GLU A 1098 24.19 36.59 -40.50
C GLU A 1098 22.70 36.74 -40.15
N ILE A 1099 22.03 37.76 -40.68
CA ILE A 1099 20.57 37.90 -40.59
C ILE A 1099 19.96 37.32 -41.87
N ASN A 1100 19.09 36.32 -41.72
CA ASN A 1100 18.37 35.72 -42.84
C ASN A 1100 16.92 36.22 -42.81
N ARG A 1101 16.39 36.71 -43.93
CA ARG A 1101 14.95 36.93 -44.11
C ARG A 1101 14.30 35.58 -44.40
N ASP A 1102 13.43 35.12 -43.51
CA ASP A 1102 12.68 33.88 -43.68
C ASP A 1102 11.21 34.15 -43.30
N ARG A 1103 10.33 34.19 -44.31
CA ARG A 1103 8.91 34.54 -44.15
C ARG A 1103 8.12 33.57 -43.24
N ARG A 1104 8.73 32.47 -42.76
CA ARG A 1104 8.14 31.47 -41.87
C ARG A 1104 8.75 31.44 -40.46
N ALA A 1105 9.73 32.32 -40.17
CA ALA A 1105 10.22 32.60 -38.81
C ALA A 1105 9.19 33.40 -37.98
N TYR A 1106 9.44 33.57 -36.68
CA TYR A 1106 8.58 34.33 -35.75
C TYR A 1106 8.55 35.83 -36.08
N ALA A 1107 9.62 36.36 -36.69
CA ALA A 1107 9.79 37.78 -37.01
C ALA A 1107 9.88 38.08 -38.53
N LEU A 1108 9.55 37.12 -39.40
CA LEU A 1108 9.91 37.09 -40.83
C LEU A 1108 11.44 37.12 -41.10
N ARG A 1109 12.25 36.98 -40.04
CA ARG A 1109 13.71 36.91 -40.05
C ARG A 1109 14.21 36.07 -38.87
N LEU A 1110 15.45 35.60 -38.96
CA LEU A 1110 16.20 34.96 -37.87
C LEU A 1110 17.68 35.32 -37.99
N LYS A 1111 18.46 35.11 -36.92
CA LYS A 1111 19.91 35.37 -36.91
C LYS A 1111 20.69 34.10 -36.65
N ASN A 1112 21.56 33.72 -37.59
CA ASN A 1112 22.49 32.60 -37.41
C ASN A 1112 23.82 33.11 -36.85
N VAL A 1113 24.47 32.29 -36.02
CA VAL A 1113 25.84 32.47 -35.54
C VAL A 1113 26.68 31.32 -36.09
N ARG A 1114 27.91 31.62 -36.53
CA ARG A 1114 28.83 30.69 -37.21
C ARG A 1114 30.20 30.59 -36.54
N SER A 1115 30.35 31.11 -35.32
CA SER A 1115 31.58 31.08 -34.52
C SER A 1115 31.49 30.11 -33.35
N GLU A 1116 32.61 29.47 -33.03
CA GLU A 1116 32.79 28.70 -31.80
C GLU A 1116 32.82 29.60 -30.55
N GLY A 1117 32.55 29.03 -29.37
CA GLY A 1117 32.57 29.76 -28.09
C GLY A 1117 31.24 30.42 -27.77
N ALA A 1118 31.26 31.58 -27.08
CA ALA A 1118 30.04 32.29 -26.73
C ALA A 1118 29.42 32.98 -27.96
N GLY A 1119 28.31 32.43 -28.47
CA GLY A 1119 27.69 32.90 -29.72
C GLY A 1119 26.47 33.81 -29.52
N ILE A 1120 25.56 33.45 -28.61
CA ILE A 1120 24.33 34.20 -28.30
C ILE A 1120 24.24 34.41 -26.78
N ARG A 1121 23.83 35.60 -26.33
CA ARG A 1121 23.63 35.95 -24.92
C ARG A 1121 22.32 36.72 -24.74
N PHE A 1122 21.38 36.17 -23.99
CA PHE A 1122 20.05 36.75 -23.76
C PHE A 1122 19.83 37.14 -22.30
N VAL A 1123 19.42 38.40 -22.05
CA VAL A 1123 19.24 38.99 -20.71
C VAL A 1123 17.76 39.19 -20.36
N PHE A 1124 17.29 38.51 -19.32
CA PHE A 1124 15.87 38.47 -18.97
C PHE A 1124 15.60 38.45 -17.47
N SER A 1125 14.32 38.55 -17.12
CA SER A 1125 13.79 38.38 -15.75
C SER A 1125 12.42 37.74 -15.87
N GLY A 1126 12.11 36.72 -15.06
CA GLY A 1126 10.87 35.97 -15.12
C GLY A 1126 10.94 34.69 -14.28
N ARG A 1127 10.03 33.75 -14.55
CA ARG A 1127 9.94 32.42 -13.90
C ARG A 1127 10.40 31.27 -14.79
N LYS A 1128 10.25 31.40 -16.11
CA LYS A 1128 10.75 30.44 -17.11
C LYS A 1128 11.28 31.17 -18.34
N VAL A 1129 12.23 30.56 -19.04
CA VAL A 1129 12.70 30.97 -20.37
C VAL A 1129 12.65 29.80 -21.35
N ALA A 1130 12.44 30.10 -22.63
CA ALA A 1130 12.63 29.19 -23.74
C ALA A 1130 13.41 29.85 -24.88
N TRP A 1131 14.17 29.05 -25.62
CA TRP A 1131 14.86 29.43 -26.85
C TRP A 1131 14.08 28.86 -28.04
N VAL A 1132 13.72 29.74 -28.97
CA VAL A 1132 13.05 29.43 -30.22
C VAL A 1132 14.05 29.53 -31.35
N ALA A 1133 14.15 28.49 -32.16
CA ALA A 1133 15.10 28.39 -33.27
C ALA A 1133 14.50 27.62 -34.45
N THR A 1134 15.20 27.64 -35.58
CA THR A 1134 14.99 26.70 -36.69
C THR A 1134 15.91 25.49 -36.54
N ARG A 1135 15.37 24.27 -36.67
CA ARG A 1135 16.12 23.02 -36.85
C ARG A 1135 16.19 22.65 -38.33
N GLY A 1136 17.21 21.91 -38.77
CA GLY A 1136 17.33 21.43 -40.15
C GLY A 1136 18.74 20.97 -40.56
N PRO A 1137 18.95 20.54 -41.82
CA PRO A 1137 20.14 19.77 -42.20
C PRO A 1137 21.48 20.53 -42.14
N SER A 1138 21.44 21.86 -42.24
CA SER A 1138 22.63 22.73 -42.21
C SER A 1138 23.05 23.22 -40.82
N TYR A 1139 22.28 22.90 -39.78
CA TYR A 1139 22.50 23.39 -38.43
C TYR A 1139 23.36 22.46 -37.57
N GLY A 1140 24.02 23.05 -36.58
CA GLY A 1140 24.96 22.38 -35.66
C GLY A 1140 24.35 21.96 -34.32
N THR A 1141 25.22 21.82 -33.31
CA THR A 1141 24.86 21.61 -31.91
C THR A 1141 25.40 22.76 -31.06
N ALA A 1142 24.72 23.13 -29.99
CA ALA A 1142 25.19 24.15 -29.04
C ALA A 1142 25.11 23.64 -27.59
N ARG A 1143 25.99 24.13 -26.73
CA ARG A 1143 25.83 24.09 -25.27
C ARG A 1143 24.97 25.29 -24.84
N VAL A 1144 24.12 25.09 -23.84
CA VAL A 1144 23.30 26.15 -23.24
C VAL A 1144 23.74 26.36 -21.79
N PHE A 1145 24.01 27.61 -21.44
CA PHE A 1145 24.39 28.03 -20.09
C PHE A 1145 23.35 28.99 -19.54
N LEU A 1146 23.09 28.93 -18.23
CA LEU A 1146 22.24 29.86 -17.50
C LEU A 1146 23.03 30.37 -16.29
N ASP A 1147 23.13 31.69 -16.17
CA ASP A 1147 23.88 32.39 -15.12
C ASP A 1147 25.33 31.87 -14.96
N GLY A 1148 25.95 31.45 -16.08
CA GLY A 1148 27.30 30.91 -16.13
C GLY A 1148 27.42 29.39 -16.02
N ALA A 1149 26.44 28.70 -15.43
CA ALA A 1149 26.44 27.24 -15.30
C ALA A 1149 25.90 26.56 -16.58
N GLN A 1150 26.47 25.43 -17.01
CA GLN A 1150 25.95 24.67 -18.16
C GLN A 1150 24.67 23.94 -17.78
N VAL A 1151 23.55 24.22 -18.47
CA VAL A 1151 22.21 23.69 -18.17
C VAL A 1151 21.60 22.85 -19.29
N GLY A 1152 22.30 22.65 -20.41
CA GLY A 1152 21.87 21.75 -21.47
C GLY A 1152 22.81 21.69 -22.68
N ARG A 1153 22.50 20.77 -23.59
CA ARG A 1153 23.10 20.65 -24.92
C ARG A 1153 21.97 20.43 -25.93
N VAL A 1154 21.97 21.20 -27.01
CA VAL A 1154 20.85 21.30 -27.95
C VAL A 1154 21.33 20.99 -29.36
N ASN A 1155 20.75 19.96 -29.98
CA ASN A 1155 21.04 19.61 -31.37
C ASN A 1155 20.04 20.27 -32.33
N LEU A 1156 20.49 21.29 -33.07
CA LEU A 1156 19.67 21.97 -34.06
C LEU A 1156 19.64 21.22 -35.41
N ARG A 1157 20.49 20.20 -35.59
CA ARG A 1157 20.39 19.31 -36.75
C ARG A 1157 19.05 18.55 -36.72
N SER A 1158 18.45 18.43 -37.89
CA SER A 1158 17.30 17.57 -38.20
C SER A 1158 17.25 17.39 -39.72
N GLU A 1159 16.68 16.30 -40.21
CA GLU A 1159 16.56 16.06 -41.66
C GLU A 1159 15.46 16.92 -42.30
N ARG A 1160 14.42 17.25 -41.53
CA ARG A 1160 13.33 18.14 -41.95
C ARG A 1160 13.52 19.52 -41.32
N THR A 1161 13.17 20.58 -42.04
CA THR A 1161 13.38 21.96 -41.56
C THR A 1161 12.20 22.46 -40.73
N ALA A 1162 12.29 22.34 -39.40
CA ALA A 1162 11.29 22.83 -38.46
C ALA A 1162 11.62 24.26 -38.00
N ARG A 1163 10.73 25.22 -38.24
CA ARG A 1163 10.91 26.66 -37.90
C ARG A 1163 10.10 27.03 -36.66
N ARG A 1164 10.48 28.10 -35.95
CA ARG A 1164 9.82 28.56 -34.71
C ARG A 1164 9.71 27.46 -33.64
N TYR A 1165 10.70 26.57 -33.59
CA TYR A 1165 10.71 25.38 -32.76
C TYR A 1165 11.31 25.69 -31.39
N ILE A 1166 10.68 25.25 -30.31
CA ILE A 1166 11.20 25.42 -28.94
C ILE A 1166 12.26 24.33 -28.71
N VAL A 1167 13.52 24.74 -28.84
CA VAL A 1167 14.69 23.84 -28.80
C VAL A 1167 15.29 23.71 -27.40
N PHE A 1168 14.90 24.58 -26.46
CA PHE A 1168 15.29 24.52 -25.05
C PHE A 1168 14.29 25.32 -24.21
N ALA A 1169 14.01 24.86 -22.99
CA ALA A 1169 13.28 25.62 -21.97
C ALA A 1169 13.78 25.30 -20.56
N ARG A 1170 13.69 26.26 -19.63
CA ARG A 1170 14.12 26.09 -18.23
C ARG A 1170 13.32 26.97 -17.27
N SER A 1171 13.03 26.43 -16.07
CA SER A 1171 12.57 27.21 -14.91
C SER A 1171 13.73 28.03 -14.33
N VAL A 1172 13.47 29.23 -13.81
CA VAL A 1172 14.47 30.09 -13.17
C VAL A 1172 13.92 30.78 -11.91
N THR A 1173 14.80 31.25 -11.05
CA THR A 1173 14.45 31.91 -9.78
C THR A 1173 13.76 33.26 -10.03
N PRO A 1174 12.49 33.45 -9.63
CA PRO A 1174 11.81 34.73 -9.82
C PRO A 1174 12.49 35.87 -9.05
N GLY A 1175 12.23 37.11 -9.48
CA GLY A 1175 12.65 38.33 -8.78
C GLY A 1175 14.02 38.89 -9.18
N ARG A 1176 14.88 38.12 -9.88
CA ARG A 1176 16.21 38.59 -10.33
C ARG A 1176 16.35 38.71 -11.85
N GLN A 1177 17.53 39.19 -12.28
CA GLN A 1177 17.96 39.13 -13.68
C GLN A 1177 18.76 37.85 -13.93
N HIS A 1178 18.58 37.29 -15.12
CA HIS A 1178 19.20 36.05 -15.59
C HIS A 1178 19.87 36.25 -16.95
N VAL A 1179 20.89 35.43 -17.21
CA VAL A 1179 21.63 35.43 -18.47
C VAL A 1179 21.62 34.02 -19.06
N LEU A 1180 20.94 33.84 -20.20
CA LEU A 1180 20.99 32.61 -20.98
C LEU A 1180 22.02 32.76 -22.10
N GLU A 1181 23.03 31.90 -22.14
CA GLU A 1181 24.01 31.87 -23.23
C GLU A 1181 23.90 30.59 -24.07
N VAL A 1182 23.97 30.75 -25.39
CA VAL A 1182 24.05 29.64 -26.35
C VAL A 1182 25.44 29.68 -26.98
N ARG A 1183 26.16 28.57 -26.85
CA ARG A 1183 27.56 28.43 -27.27
C ARG A 1183 27.67 27.34 -28.36
N PRO A 1184 27.82 27.69 -29.65
CA PRO A 1184 27.97 26.70 -30.71
C PRO A 1184 29.17 25.78 -30.47
N LEU A 1185 29.05 24.52 -30.86
CA LEU A 1185 30.12 23.53 -30.76
C LEU A 1185 30.79 23.28 -32.12
N PRO A 1186 32.10 22.99 -32.15
CA PRO A 1186 32.79 22.52 -33.35
C PRO A 1186 32.21 21.18 -33.81
N GLY A 1187 32.27 20.95 -35.13
CA GLY A 1187 31.71 19.77 -35.81
C GLY A 1187 31.34 20.10 -37.26
N ARG A 1188 30.58 19.22 -37.93
CA ARG A 1188 30.20 19.37 -39.36
C ARG A 1188 29.44 20.66 -39.72
N SER A 1189 28.96 21.43 -38.74
CA SER A 1189 28.46 22.80 -38.93
C SER A 1189 28.49 23.58 -37.62
N LEU A 1190 29.07 24.77 -37.62
CA LEU A 1190 29.04 25.74 -36.51
C LEU A 1190 27.70 26.52 -36.43
N ARG A 1191 26.75 26.28 -37.34
CA ARG A 1191 25.55 27.12 -37.51
C ARG A 1191 24.53 26.87 -36.37
N ALA A 1192 24.50 27.75 -35.38
CA ALA A 1192 23.38 27.90 -34.45
C ALA A 1192 22.51 29.11 -34.83
N ASN A 1193 21.30 29.23 -34.29
CA ASN A 1193 20.42 30.37 -34.60
C ASN A 1193 19.47 30.77 -33.48
N VAL A 1194 19.04 32.04 -33.51
CA VAL A 1194 17.91 32.55 -32.73
C VAL A 1194 16.84 33.06 -33.69
N ASP A 1195 15.62 32.58 -33.46
CA ASP A 1195 14.36 33.09 -34.02
C ASP A 1195 13.72 34.03 -32.97
N ALA A 1196 13.56 33.53 -31.74
CA ALA A 1196 13.18 34.33 -30.58
C ALA A 1196 13.62 33.68 -29.25
N PHE A 1197 13.48 34.39 -28.15
CA PHE A 1197 13.38 33.82 -26.80
C PHE A 1197 12.01 34.13 -26.22
N VAL A 1198 11.39 33.18 -25.52
CA VAL A 1198 10.11 33.38 -24.82
C VAL A 1198 10.36 33.36 -23.32
N VAL A 1199 9.71 34.27 -22.58
CA VAL A 1199 9.80 34.38 -21.12
C VAL A 1199 8.39 34.37 -20.53
N TYR A 1200 8.20 33.60 -19.46
CA TYR A 1200 7.02 33.72 -18.59
C TYR A 1200 7.36 34.53 -17.34
N ARG A 1201 6.46 35.40 -16.93
CA ARG A 1201 6.51 36.20 -15.70
C ARG A 1201 5.26 35.94 -14.86
#